data_AF-A0AAD4I6M3-F1
#
_entry.id   AF-A0AAD4I6M3-F1
#
_cell.length_a   1.000
_cell.length_b   1.000
_cell.length_c   1.000
_cell.angle_alpha   90.00
_cell.angle_beta   90.00
_cell.angle_gamma   90.00
#
_symmetry.space_group_name_H-M   'P 1'
#
loop_
_entity.id
_entity.type
_entity.pdbx_description
1 polymer ?
#
loop_
_entity_poly.entity_id
_entity_poly.type
_entity_poly.pdbx_seq_one_letter_code
_entity_poly.pdbx_strand_id
1 'polypeptide(L)'
;MSRPQKSPMHWPTFPDIPIYLDTGDERATAKTYGTTPTTPTTPEISVQGRPMHLSPAHISAQAVSPVEPSPTTTIETSSHRSIIWPIPEPPPEIQHQQDSRRPTLRFFPTQRPRVRLDSIPSLQIPQINNKIQEINEKTPISSLHPGLGIINGPPKPPSIEISAPIEEGIEGSGNIAQRIEQTLWRYTRSGNILKRWLLEILSWSLSAACMATIIGVLIYLKDEPLSKWPLAEKTGLTLNALISVLSKMAGAALILPVAEALGQLKWSWFLDHSKQMWDWEIFDNASRGPWGAALLLIRTKCRSLAAVGAFITLLSLALDPFFQQVVDFPDRWALQHTTSAIPRVESYTPFYTPELFQGYEMNVADPAFRPVVQQFFVGNGTQPVEFGNGTRPEIPLSCPTSNCTWPEYETLGVCSQCVEASNLLEYACLYTKIDWSANSTGPISDDTMPNGTVCGYYLNSTSEAPVLMSGYILEGTEEQPVEGEALLVRTLPLTEFLTKTPLYGEGSVNFKHIRNPILDALIVSASNGVESVFRNETPIAHECVLTWCVQTIKSSYDWGRYSENITSVNLNTTTGKFPWESFEVQLDSEIAQMTLYMQDIAITPPASSHNGSDTVVSNKTYGLSNTTASNVIMTFDDYFPSYYTAMTPIESPMLRYKNFLDGPSTRLLPFNPLLAPNNLTSHMERLASAMTNIVRSSMESKVMLGGKAYSKENYVDVRWVWLTLPIGLLFTALIFLAATVLQSAIEVDRVGVYKTSAIATLLYGLSDDTQQKITSSTDQGTPRAKAKELRVKLQPNHGWRVSGNLFSPFPSKPKPNLPPPGWI
;
A
#
# COMPACT_ATOMS: atom_id res chain seq x y z
N MET A 1 -33.74 -39.60 46.02
CA MET A 1 -32.52 -40.05 45.33
C MET A 1 -32.34 -39.19 44.07
N SER A 2 -31.85 -37.94 44.06
CA SER A 2 -31.10 -37.08 45.01
C SER A 2 -29.59 -37.31 45.16
N ARG A 3 -28.82 -36.27 44.81
CA ARG A 3 -27.36 -36.00 44.89
C ARG A 3 -26.51 -36.38 43.66
N PRO A 4 -25.47 -35.58 43.31
CA PRO A 4 -25.34 -34.12 43.55
C PRO A 4 -24.75 -33.30 42.38
N GLN A 5 -25.01 -31.99 42.37
CA GLN A 5 -24.16 -31.03 41.64
C GLN A 5 -22.85 -30.79 42.42
N LYS A 6 -21.80 -30.34 41.70
CA LYS A 6 -20.67 -29.58 42.28
C LYS A 6 -20.45 -28.30 41.47
N SER A 7 -19.90 -27.29 42.15
CA SER A 7 -19.64 -25.93 41.65
C SER A 7 -18.39 -25.83 40.76
N PRO A 8 -18.27 -24.78 39.94
CA PRO A 8 -17.06 -24.49 39.17
C PRO A 8 -15.94 -23.92 40.06
N MET A 9 -14.70 -23.95 39.54
CA MET A 9 -13.52 -23.33 40.14
C MET A 9 -12.56 -22.88 39.02
N HIS A 10 -12.00 -21.68 39.11
CA HIS A 10 -10.96 -21.15 38.19
C HIS A 10 -9.61 -21.88 38.42
N TRP A 11 -8.54 -21.80 37.63
CA TRP A 11 -8.03 -20.92 36.55
C TRP A 11 -7.20 -21.80 35.55
N PRO A 12 -6.54 -21.31 34.46
CA PRO A 12 -6.52 -19.96 33.89
C PRO A 12 -6.95 -19.89 32.40
N THR A 13 -6.91 -18.68 31.82
CA THR A 13 -7.03 -18.43 30.38
C THR A 13 -5.74 -18.71 29.62
N PHE A 14 -5.88 -19.13 28.35
CA PHE A 14 -4.83 -19.32 27.32
C PHE A 14 -3.80 -20.45 27.52
N PRO A 15 -4.18 -21.68 27.16
CA PRO A 15 -3.37 -22.57 26.34
C PRO A 15 -3.77 -22.49 24.86
N ASP A 16 -2.77 -22.51 23.99
CA ASP A 16 -2.75 -22.71 22.53
C ASP A 16 -4.09 -22.89 21.76
N ILE A 17 -4.37 -21.96 20.84
CA ILE A 17 -5.35 -22.14 19.75
C ILE A 17 -4.56 -22.42 18.45
N PRO A 18 -4.92 -23.46 17.67
CA PRO A 18 -4.01 -24.04 16.67
C PRO A 18 -4.03 -23.32 15.32
N ILE A 19 -2.86 -23.29 14.67
CA ILE A 19 -2.75 -23.03 13.22
C ILE A 19 -3.07 -24.34 12.49
N TYR A 20 -4.23 -24.41 11.83
CA TYR A 20 -4.52 -25.45 10.85
C TYR A 20 -4.31 -24.92 9.43
N LEU A 21 -3.68 -25.76 8.61
CA LEU A 21 -3.41 -25.54 7.20
C LEU A 21 -4.67 -25.80 6.37
N ASP A 22 -4.76 -25.19 5.17
CA ASP A 22 -5.02 -26.02 3.98
C ASP A 22 -4.50 -25.42 2.66
N THR A 23 -4.42 -26.32 1.66
CA THR A 23 -4.25 -26.21 0.19
C THR A 23 -4.48 -24.84 -0.51
N GLY A 24 -3.90 -24.52 -1.68
CA GLY A 24 -3.15 -25.21 -2.77
C GLY A 24 -3.33 -24.38 -4.08
N ASP A 25 -2.82 -24.63 -5.28
CA ASP A 25 -1.79 -25.51 -5.90
C ASP A 25 -1.42 -24.83 -7.26
N GLU A 26 -0.13 -24.74 -7.64
CA GLU A 26 0.30 -24.60 -9.06
C GLU A 26 1.71 -25.20 -9.27
N ARG A 27 1.93 -25.75 -10.46
CA ARG A 27 3.14 -26.49 -10.90
C ARG A 27 3.86 -25.69 -12.00
N ALA A 28 5.11 -25.88 -12.42
CA ALA A 28 6.10 -26.96 -12.27
C ALA A 28 7.54 -26.32 -12.39
N THR A 29 8.70 -26.99 -12.44
CA THR A 29 9.07 -28.38 -12.78
C THR A 29 10.39 -28.78 -12.09
N ALA A 30 10.69 -30.08 -12.00
CA ALA A 30 11.86 -30.63 -11.31
C ALA A 30 13.21 -30.49 -12.04
N LYS A 31 14.31 -30.53 -11.25
CA LYS A 31 15.32 -31.59 -11.39
C LYS A 31 16.10 -31.85 -10.10
N THR A 32 16.45 -33.12 -9.88
CA THR A 32 17.04 -33.67 -8.65
C THR A 32 18.56 -33.72 -8.71
N TYR A 33 19.25 -33.55 -7.58
CA TYR A 33 20.33 -34.43 -7.13
C TYR A 33 20.39 -34.43 -5.58
N GLY A 34 20.77 -35.56 -4.98
CA GLY A 34 20.66 -35.80 -3.54
C GLY A 34 21.98 -35.78 -2.77
N THR A 35 21.88 -35.59 -1.46
CA THR A 35 22.98 -35.58 -0.48
C THR A 35 23.20 -36.94 0.18
N THR A 36 24.42 -37.25 0.63
CA THR A 36 24.70 -38.22 1.70
C THR A 36 25.74 -37.66 2.70
N PRO A 37 25.76 -38.13 3.98
CA PRO A 37 26.23 -37.29 5.10
C PRO A 37 27.30 -37.93 6.02
N THR A 38 27.85 -37.15 6.97
CA THR A 38 28.60 -37.65 8.15
C THR A 38 28.34 -36.83 9.43
N THR A 39 27.95 -37.53 10.51
CA THR A 39 27.89 -37.11 11.93
C THR A 39 29.10 -37.67 12.72
N PRO A 40 29.24 -37.58 14.07
CA PRO A 40 28.65 -36.67 15.09
C PRO A 40 29.81 -35.80 15.73
N THR A 41 30.02 -35.45 17.01
CA THR A 41 29.42 -35.71 18.36
C THR A 41 29.94 -34.68 19.40
N THR A 42 29.18 -34.33 20.44
CA THR A 42 29.70 -33.80 21.74
C THR A 42 28.69 -34.11 22.88
N PRO A 43 29.08 -34.51 24.12
CA PRO A 43 28.16 -35.10 25.10
C PRO A 43 27.75 -34.19 26.30
N GLU A 44 26.66 -34.58 26.98
CA GLU A 44 26.20 -34.07 28.29
C GLU A 44 26.64 -34.96 29.46
N ILE A 45 26.77 -34.40 30.68
CA ILE A 45 26.68 -35.10 31.99
C ILE A 45 26.00 -34.14 33.03
N SER A 46 25.33 -34.68 34.06
CA SER A 46 24.62 -33.95 35.14
C SER A 46 24.97 -34.57 36.54
N VAL A 47 24.47 -34.21 37.73
CA VAL A 47 23.19 -33.62 38.18
C VAL A 47 23.29 -32.96 39.58
N GLN A 48 22.22 -32.25 40.00
CA GLN A 48 21.73 -32.03 41.40
C GLN A 48 22.44 -31.03 42.36
N GLY A 49 21.62 -30.23 43.09
CA GLY A 49 22.02 -29.45 44.28
C GLY A 49 21.04 -28.32 44.69
N ARG A 50 20.64 -28.26 45.98
CA ARG A 50 19.82 -27.22 46.66
C ARG A 50 20.26 -27.19 48.15
N PRO A 51 19.93 -26.18 49.01
CA PRO A 51 19.48 -24.78 48.77
C PRO A 51 20.10 -23.71 49.73
N MET A 52 19.64 -22.45 49.62
CA MET A 52 19.38 -21.46 50.71
C MET A 52 20.49 -20.48 51.22
N HIS A 53 20.00 -19.33 51.74
CA HIS A 53 20.57 -18.30 52.63
C HIS A 53 21.44 -17.10 52.13
N LEU A 54 20.84 -15.90 52.32
CA LEU A 54 21.32 -14.58 52.80
C LEU A 54 22.64 -13.90 52.32
N SER A 55 22.52 -12.56 52.22
CA SER A 55 23.52 -11.47 52.05
C SER A 55 24.46 -11.31 53.28
N PRO A 56 25.46 -10.38 53.35
CA PRO A 56 25.72 -9.20 52.49
C PRO A 56 27.23 -8.87 52.20
N ALA A 57 27.49 -7.61 51.79
CA ALA A 57 28.70 -6.77 52.04
C ALA A 57 29.72 -6.45 50.90
N HIS A 58 29.73 -5.15 50.55
CA HIS A 58 30.87 -4.21 50.44
C HIS A 58 32.08 -4.35 49.47
N ILE A 59 32.32 -3.23 48.77
CA ILE A 59 33.60 -2.52 48.49
C ILE A 59 34.64 -3.20 47.57
N SER A 60 34.83 -2.61 46.39
CA SER A 60 36.09 -1.92 46.01
C SER A 60 35.88 -1.06 44.76
N ALA A 61 36.52 0.11 44.72
CA ALA A 61 36.47 1.03 43.57
C ALA A 61 37.87 1.24 42.97
N GLN A 62 37.93 1.63 41.71
CA GLN A 62 39.08 2.31 41.10
C GLN A 62 38.58 3.48 40.25
N ALA A 63 39.36 4.56 40.23
CA ALA A 63 39.08 5.75 39.43
C ALA A 63 40.39 6.32 38.88
N VAL A 64 40.40 6.66 37.59
CA VAL A 64 41.38 7.54 36.95
C VAL A 64 40.58 8.43 35.97
N SER A 65 40.98 9.70 35.85
CA SER A 65 40.23 10.74 35.12
C SER A 65 41.04 11.22 33.88
N PRO A 66 40.97 12.49 33.41
CA PRO A 66 40.24 12.83 32.19
C PRO A 66 41.13 13.30 31.01
N VAL A 67 40.52 13.49 29.84
CA VAL A 67 41.07 14.30 28.73
C VAL A 67 39.93 15.13 28.12
N GLU A 68 40.25 16.38 27.75
CA GLU A 68 39.33 17.42 27.27
C GLU A 68 39.99 18.20 26.07
N PRO A 69 39.45 19.30 25.49
CA PRO A 69 38.71 19.23 24.22
C PRO A 69 39.25 20.11 23.05
N SER A 70 38.45 20.21 21.97
CA SER A 70 38.46 21.28 20.93
C SER A 70 39.55 21.20 19.82
N PRO A 71 39.48 21.98 18.70
CA PRO A 71 38.50 23.02 18.33
C PRO A 71 37.91 23.01 16.88
N THR A 72 36.70 23.56 16.77
CA THR A 72 36.20 24.58 15.79
C THR A 72 36.60 24.56 14.29
N THR A 73 35.58 24.64 13.41
CA THR A 73 35.58 25.57 12.25
C THR A 73 34.15 25.86 11.76
N THR A 74 33.90 27.08 11.28
CA THR A 74 32.61 27.59 10.76
C THR A 74 32.74 28.06 9.31
N ILE A 75 31.64 28.08 8.54
CA ILE A 75 31.25 29.09 7.51
C ILE A 75 29.90 28.72 6.87
N GLU A 76 29.22 29.70 6.26
CA GLU A 76 27.79 29.70 5.90
C GLU A 76 27.49 29.53 4.39
N THR A 77 26.19 29.61 4.06
CA THR A 77 25.55 30.03 2.78
C THR A 77 25.29 29.01 1.64
N SER A 78 23.99 28.71 1.49
CA SER A 78 23.17 28.65 0.25
C SER A 78 23.75 28.12 -1.09
N SER A 79 23.00 27.21 -1.74
CA SER A 79 22.18 27.55 -2.93
C SER A 79 21.44 26.33 -3.52
N HIS A 80 20.49 26.58 -4.44
CA HIS A 80 19.69 25.53 -5.09
C HIS A 80 20.52 24.66 -6.05
N ARG A 81 20.36 23.33 -5.99
CA ARG A 81 20.10 22.51 -7.19
C ARG A 81 19.53 21.12 -6.88
N SER A 82 18.87 20.56 -7.89
CA SER A 82 18.29 19.21 -7.91
C SER A 82 19.35 18.11 -7.83
N ILE A 83 19.13 17.11 -6.97
CA ILE A 83 19.90 15.86 -6.98
C ILE A 83 19.28 14.90 -8.00
N ILE A 84 20.09 14.48 -8.97
CA ILE A 84 19.80 13.36 -9.87
C ILE A 84 20.56 12.15 -9.33
N TRP A 85 19.88 11.00 -9.20
CA TRP A 85 20.53 9.76 -8.77
C TRP A 85 21.48 9.22 -9.86
N PRO A 86 22.73 8.86 -9.53
CA PRO A 86 23.63 8.21 -10.47
C PRO A 86 23.22 6.76 -10.72
N ILE A 87 23.29 6.33 -11.97
CA ILE A 87 23.05 4.93 -12.39
C ILE A 87 24.35 4.14 -12.20
N PRO A 88 24.36 2.98 -11.52
CA PRO A 88 25.55 2.12 -11.45
C PRO A 88 25.87 1.48 -12.80
N GLU A 89 27.12 1.58 -13.25
CA GLU A 89 27.62 0.81 -14.40
C GLU A 89 27.93 -0.65 -14.01
N PRO A 90 27.63 -1.65 -14.87
CA PRO A 90 28.02 -3.03 -14.63
C PRO A 90 29.50 -3.29 -14.93
N PRO A 91 30.16 -4.26 -14.24
CA PRO A 91 31.57 -4.58 -14.45
C PRO A 91 31.82 -5.30 -15.81
N PRO A 92 33.06 -5.24 -16.34
CA PRO A 92 33.39 -5.75 -17.67
C PRO A 92 33.40 -7.28 -17.75
N GLU A 93 32.80 -7.82 -18.82
CA GLU A 93 32.73 -9.26 -19.09
C GLU A 93 33.99 -9.75 -19.84
N ILE A 94 34.56 -10.88 -19.39
CA ILE A 94 35.80 -11.45 -19.95
C ILE A 94 35.47 -12.29 -21.19
N GLN A 95 35.97 -11.86 -22.35
CA GLN A 95 35.79 -12.60 -23.61
C GLN A 95 36.56 -13.92 -23.62
N HIS A 96 35.84 -15.04 -23.80
CA HIS A 96 36.41 -16.27 -24.34
C HIS A 96 35.99 -16.46 -25.80
N GLN A 97 36.99 -16.49 -26.68
CA GLN A 97 36.85 -16.60 -28.14
C GLN A 97 36.66 -18.07 -28.58
N GLN A 98 35.72 -18.34 -29.50
CA GLN A 98 35.60 -19.65 -30.14
C GLN A 98 35.14 -19.54 -31.61
N ASP A 99 35.85 -20.22 -32.52
CA ASP A 99 35.72 -20.04 -33.97
C ASP A 99 34.48 -20.71 -34.59
N SER A 100 33.61 -19.91 -35.22
CA SER A 100 32.48 -20.42 -36.00
C SER A 100 32.84 -20.71 -37.47
N ARG A 101 33.46 -21.86 -37.75
CA ARG A 101 33.61 -22.36 -39.14
C ARG A 101 32.33 -23.06 -39.63
N ARG A 102 31.76 -22.59 -40.73
CA ARG A 102 30.62 -23.23 -41.42
C ARG A 102 31.02 -24.57 -42.08
N PRO A 103 30.14 -25.57 -42.09
CA PRO A 103 30.00 -26.52 -43.19
C PRO A 103 28.76 -26.22 -44.07
N THR A 104 28.83 -26.58 -45.35
CA THR A 104 27.75 -26.37 -46.34
C THR A 104 26.93 -27.64 -46.57
N LEU A 105 25.60 -27.51 -46.66
CA LEU A 105 24.73 -28.60 -47.14
C LEU A 105 24.85 -28.80 -48.67
N ARG A 106 24.85 -30.07 -49.09
CA ARG A 106 24.67 -30.52 -50.48
C ARG A 106 23.60 -31.63 -50.51
N PHE A 107 23.03 -31.90 -51.68
CA PHE A 107 21.83 -32.71 -51.87
C PHE A 107 22.11 -34.09 -52.52
N PHE A 108 21.27 -35.07 -52.16
CA PHE A 108 20.97 -36.32 -52.89
C PHE A 108 22.08 -37.41 -53.01
N PRO A 109 21.72 -38.69 -53.30
CA PRO A 109 20.62 -39.47 -52.71
C PRO A 109 20.99 -40.96 -52.42
N THR A 110 19.97 -41.76 -52.07
CA THR A 110 19.76 -43.20 -52.40
C THR A 110 19.64 -44.23 -51.25
N GLN A 111 18.86 -45.27 -51.58
CA GLN A 111 18.72 -46.61 -50.96
C GLN A 111 17.90 -46.75 -49.65
N ARG A 112 17.41 -47.99 -49.46
CA ARG A 112 16.36 -48.41 -48.51
C ARG A 112 16.95 -49.37 -47.46
N PRO A 113 16.38 -49.48 -46.26
CA PRO A 113 16.49 -50.68 -45.44
C PRO A 113 15.31 -51.65 -45.63
N ARG A 114 15.54 -52.95 -45.40
CA ARG A 114 14.53 -54.00 -45.24
C ARG A 114 14.80 -54.76 -43.93
N VAL A 115 13.77 -54.86 -43.08
CA VAL A 115 13.38 -56.06 -42.30
C VAL A 115 14.47 -56.93 -41.64
N ARG A 116 14.62 -56.80 -40.30
CA ARG A 116 14.49 -57.87 -39.26
C ARG A 116 14.90 -57.31 -37.88
N LEU A 117 14.68 -57.95 -36.73
CA LEU A 117 13.50 -58.55 -36.04
C LEU A 117 14.02 -58.98 -34.63
N ASP A 118 13.16 -59.47 -33.73
CA ASP A 118 13.50 -60.16 -32.47
C ASP A 118 13.95 -59.23 -31.30
N SER A 119 13.53 -59.39 -30.03
CA SER A 119 12.65 -60.41 -29.40
C SER A 119 12.05 -60.02 -28.02
N ILE A 120 10.75 -60.35 -27.78
CA ILE A 120 10.18 -61.17 -26.65
C ILE A 120 10.34 -60.67 -25.16
N PRO A 121 9.38 -60.86 -24.20
CA PRO A 121 7.94 -61.23 -24.23
C PRO A 121 7.00 -60.39 -23.28
N SER A 122 5.77 -60.89 -23.08
CA SER A 122 4.62 -60.36 -22.30
C SER A 122 4.43 -60.91 -20.87
N LEU A 123 3.57 -60.29 -20.03
CA LEU A 123 2.90 -60.92 -18.86
C LEU A 123 1.48 -60.35 -18.55
N GLN A 124 0.48 -61.24 -18.59
CA GLN A 124 -0.79 -61.44 -17.80
C GLN A 124 -1.64 -60.25 -17.26
N ILE A 125 -3.01 -60.17 -17.33
CA ILE A 125 -4.15 -61.12 -17.05
C ILE A 125 -4.49 -61.16 -15.53
N PRO A 126 -5.76 -61.07 -15.02
CA PRO A 126 -6.99 -61.78 -15.46
C PRO A 126 -8.36 -61.01 -15.44
N GLN A 127 -9.45 -61.75 -15.77
CA GLN A 127 -10.88 -61.37 -15.65
C GLN A 127 -11.56 -61.92 -14.36
N ILE A 128 -12.78 -61.47 -14.06
CA ILE A 128 -13.82 -62.19 -13.28
C ILE A 128 -15.17 -62.16 -14.06
N ASN A 129 -16.12 -63.04 -13.71
CA ASN A 129 -17.16 -63.59 -14.60
C ASN A 129 -18.62 -63.41 -14.13
N ASN A 130 -19.55 -63.57 -15.09
CA ASN A 130 -20.91 -64.18 -15.00
C ASN A 130 -22.20 -63.41 -14.57
N LYS A 131 -23.21 -63.54 -15.47
CA LYS A 131 -24.63 -63.96 -15.29
C LYS A 131 -25.82 -62.96 -15.05
N ILE A 132 -26.58 -62.76 -16.15
CA ILE A 132 -27.99 -63.21 -16.38
C ILE A 132 -29.23 -62.40 -15.88
N GLN A 133 -30.22 -62.21 -16.80
CA GLN A 133 -31.67 -61.91 -16.63
C GLN A 133 -32.06 -60.48 -16.13
N GLU A 134 -33.19 -59.81 -16.46
CA GLU A 134 -34.52 -60.07 -17.11
C GLU A 134 -35.04 -58.79 -17.86
N ILE A 135 -36.15 -58.66 -18.64
CA ILE A 135 -37.03 -59.46 -19.55
C ILE A 135 -37.92 -58.47 -20.40
N ASN A 136 -38.56 -58.91 -21.49
CA ASN A 136 -39.72 -58.28 -22.22
C ASN A 136 -39.52 -56.98 -23.08
N GLU A 137 -40.32 -56.68 -24.13
CA GLU A 137 -41.17 -57.50 -25.02
C GLU A 137 -41.60 -56.72 -26.30
N LYS A 138 -41.58 -57.34 -27.49
CA LYS A 138 -42.62 -57.32 -28.58
C LYS A 138 -42.08 -57.75 -29.96
N THR A 139 -42.97 -58.33 -30.77
CA THR A 139 -42.71 -59.06 -32.03
C THR A 139 -43.86 -58.78 -33.05
N PRO A 140 -44.02 -59.50 -34.18
CA PRO A 140 -43.16 -59.52 -35.37
C PRO A 140 -43.99 -59.29 -36.69
N ILE A 141 -43.85 -60.19 -37.68
CA ILE A 141 -44.54 -60.31 -39.01
C ILE A 141 -43.81 -59.56 -40.15
N SER A 142 -43.27 -60.14 -41.24
CA SER A 142 -43.36 -61.43 -41.98
C SER A 142 -44.05 -61.29 -43.34
N SER A 143 -43.32 -61.58 -44.43
CA SER A 143 -43.86 -62.15 -45.67
C SER A 143 -42.73 -62.81 -46.50
N LEU A 144 -42.98 -64.02 -47.01
CA LEU A 144 -42.14 -64.70 -48.01
C LEU A 144 -42.79 -64.55 -49.40
N HIS A 145 -42.03 -64.69 -50.48
CA HIS A 145 -42.19 -65.82 -51.41
C HIS A 145 -40.99 -65.94 -52.41
N PRO A 146 -40.70 -67.14 -52.95
CA PRO A 146 -39.53 -67.40 -53.81
C PRO A 146 -39.86 -67.51 -55.31
N GLY A 147 -38.83 -67.57 -56.15
CA GLY A 147 -38.93 -67.84 -57.60
C GLY A 147 -37.78 -68.70 -58.13
N LEU A 148 -38.04 -69.49 -59.18
CA LEU A 148 -37.12 -70.44 -59.81
C LEU A 148 -35.94 -69.72 -60.51
N GLY A 149 -34.77 -70.32 -60.73
CA GLY A 149 -34.36 -71.72 -60.54
C GLY A 149 -34.13 -72.46 -61.87
N ILE A 150 -32.95 -72.30 -62.49
CA ILE A 150 -32.41 -73.12 -63.59
C ILE A 150 -30.87 -73.09 -63.53
N ILE A 151 -30.21 -74.13 -64.04
CA ILE A 151 -28.78 -74.43 -63.82
C ILE A 151 -28.06 -74.63 -65.16
N ASN A 152 -26.79 -74.17 -65.23
CA ASN A 152 -25.78 -74.36 -66.29
C ASN A 152 -26.05 -73.74 -67.68
N GLY A 153 -25.10 -72.89 -68.11
CA GLY A 153 -24.90 -72.47 -69.50
C GLY A 153 -23.39 -72.33 -69.78
N PRO A 154 -22.90 -72.63 -71.00
CA PRO A 154 -21.46 -72.71 -71.29
C PRO A 154 -20.80 -71.33 -71.46
N PRO A 155 -19.47 -71.21 -71.24
CA PRO A 155 -18.74 -69.95 -71.36
C PRO A 155 -18.66 -69.49 -72.82
N LYS A 156 -18.80 -68.17 -73.05
CA LYS A 156 -18.48 -67.52 -74.33
C LYS A 156 -17.09 -66.86 -74.29
N PRO A 157 -16.36 -66.84 -75.42
CA PRO A 157 -15.02 -66.22 -75.51
C PRO A 157 -15.10 -64.68 -75.42
N PRO A 158 -13.98 -64.00 -75.10
CA PRO A 158 -13.98 -62.57 -74.80
C PRO A 158 -14.27 -61.71 -76.04
N SER A 159 -15.21 -60.78 -75.88
CA SER A 159 -15.31 -59.58 -76.72
C SER A 159 -14.53 -58.46 -76.03
N ILE A 160 -13.59 -57.86 -76.75
CA ILE A 160 -12.80 -56.72 -76.24
C ILE A 160 -13.59 -55.45 -76.53
N GLU A 161 -14.43 -55.03 -75.59
CA GLU A 161 -14.89 -53.64 -75.53
C GLU A 161 -13.91 -52.82 -74.69
N ILE A 162 -13.51 -51.66 -75.22
CA ILE A 162 -12.54 -50.76 -74.55
C ILE A 162 -13.30 -49.94 -73.51
N SER A 163 -13.45 -50.52 -72.31
CA SER A 163 -13.95 -49.80 -71.13
C SER A 163 -12.89 -48.81 -70.62
N ALA A 164 -13.33 -47.62 -70.21
CA ALA A 164 -12.51 -46.64 -69.50
C ALA A 164 -11.92 -47.24 -68.19
N PRO A 165 -10.78 -46.74 -67.68
CA PRO A 165 -10.18 -47.26 -66.46
C PRO A 165 -11.16 -47.16 -65.29
N ILE A 166 -11.37 -48.30 -64.63
CA ILE A 166 -12.20 -48.40 -63.43
C ILE A 166 -11.52 -47.61 -62.30
N GLU A 167 -12.26 -46.71 -61.64
CA GLU A 167 -11.79 -46.10 -60.39
C GLU A 167 -11.70 -47.19 -59.31
N GLU A 168 -10.49 -47.50 -58.87
CA GLU A 168 -10.31 -48.28 -57.64
C GLU A 168 -10.88 -47.49 -56.47
N GLY A 169 -11.84 -48.08 -55.75
CA GLY A 169 -12.49 -47.45 -54.61
C GLY A 169 -11.55 -47.31 -53.42
N ILE A 170 -10.77 -46.23 -53.38
CA ILE A 170 -9.89 -45.92 -52.23
C ILE A 170 -10.77 -45.43 -51.07
N GLU A 171 -11.04 -46.31 -50.11
CA GLU A 171 -11.50 -45.94 -48.77
C GLU A 171 -10.38 -45.22 -47.99
N GLY A 172 -10.12 -43.98 -48.40
CA GLY A 172 -9.15 -43.11 -47.75
C GLY A 172 -9.74 -42.45 -46.50
N SER A 173 -9.03 -42.52 -45.38
CA SER A 173 -9.32 -41.77 -44.15
C SER A 173 -9.04 -40.27 -44.34
N GLY A 174 -9.88 -39.63 -45.15
CA GLY A 174 -9.71 -38.24 -45.61
C GLY A 174 -9.56 -37.26 -44.45
N ASN A 175 -8.34 -36.72 -44.33
CA ASN A 175 -7.92 -35.76 -43.31
C ASN A 175 -8.95 -34.65 -43.10
N ILE A 176 -9.14 -34.21 -41.86
CA ILE A 176 -10.05 -33.10 -41.53
C ILE A 176 -9.68 -31.85 -42.34
N ALA A 177 -8.37 -31.56 -42.49
CA ALA A 177 -7.86 -30.51 -43.35
C ALA A 177 -8.31 -30.65 -44.82
N GLN A 178 -8.32 -31.86 -45.37
CA GLN A 178 -8.73 -32.13 -46.75
C GLN A 178 -10.25 -32.00 -46.94
N ARG A 179 -11.06 -32.35 -45.93
CA ARG A 179 -12.51 -32.08 -45.92
C ARG A 179 -12.83 -30.58 -45.84
N ILE A 180 -12.06 -29.84 -45.04
CA ILE A 180 -12.13 -28.37 -44.96
C ILE A 180 -11.74 -27.77 -46.32
N GLU A 181 -10.62 -28.19 -46.91
CA GLU A 181 -10.19 -27.71 -48.23
C GLU A 181 -11.24 -27.98 -49.31
N GLN A 182 -11.79 -29.20 -49.37
CA GLN A 182 -12.85 -29.55 -50.32
C GLN A 182 -14.14 -28.73 -50.14
N THR A 183 -14.49 -28.36 -48.90
CA THR A 183 -15.66 -27.50 -48.66
C THR A 183 -15.35 -26.04 -49.03
N LEU A 184 -14.18 -25.52 -48.69
CA LEU A 184 -13.72 -24.19 -49.13
C LEU A 184 -13.69 -24.07 -50.66
N TRP A 185 -13.14 -25.06 -51.38
CA TRP A 185 -13.17 -25.11 -52.85
C TRP A 185 -14.58 -25.07 -53.42
N ARG A 186 -15.55 -25.77 -52.81
CA ARG A 186 -16.97 -25.75 -53.23
C ARG A 186 -17.61 -24.36 -53.04
N TYR A 187 -17.28 -23.64 -51.96
CA TYR A 187 -17.76 -22.27 -51.75
C TYR A 187 -17.12 -21.29 -52.73
N THR A 188 -15.79 -21.33 -52.91
CA THR A 188 -15.03 -20.49 -53.86
C THR A 188 -15.48 -20.68 -55.32
N ARG A 189 -15.85 -21.90 -55.72
CA ARG A 189 -16.35 -22.20 -57.08
C ARG A 189 -17.80 -21.75 -57.32
N SER A 190 -18.58 -21.44 -56.28
CA SER A 190 -20.01 -21.12 -56.43
C SER A 190 -20.27 -19.81 -57.22
N GLY A 191 -21.46 -19.67 -57.80
CA GLY A 191 -21.82 -18.51 -58.63
C GLY A 191 -22.02 -17.20 -57.86
N ASN A 192 -22.48 -17.27 -56.61
CA ASN A 192 -22.84 -16.08 -55.83
C ASN A 192 -21.58 -15.43 -55.25
N ILE A 193 -21.33 -14.15 -55.58
CA ILE A 193 -20.14 -13.42 -55.10
C ILE A 193 -19.97 -13.46 -53.58
N LEU A 194 -21.05 -13.31 -52.80
CA LEU A 194 -21.03 -13.39 -51.33
C LEU A 194 -20.54 -14.76 -50.81
N LYS A 195 -20.80 -15.86 -51.51
CA LYS A 195 -20.31 -17.19 -51.12
C LYS A 195 -18.82 -17.38 -51.41
N ARG A 196 -18.25 -16.62 -52.37
CA ARG A 196 -16.80 -16.57 -52.64
C ARG A 196 -16.02 -15.74 -51.61
N TRP A 197 -16.68 -14.83 -50.92
CA TRP A 197 -16.11 -13.97 -49.88
C TRP A 197 -16.55 -14.34 -48.45
N LEU A 198 -17.17 -15.52 -48.29
CA LEU A 198 -17.77 -15.95 -47.02
C LEU A 198 -16.75 -16.09 -45.89
N LEU A 199 -15.52 -16.55 -46.20
CA LEU A 199 -14.46 -16.71 -45.21
C LEU A 199 -13.91 -15.35 -44.75
N GLU A 200 -13.76 -14.39 -45.67
CA GLU A 200 -13.33 -13.04 -45.35
C GLU A 200 -14.37 -12.28 -44.52
N ILE A 201 -15.65 -12.43 -44.86
CA ILE A 201 -16.78 -11.90 -44.06
C ILE A 201 -16.80 -12.53 -42.67
N LEU A 202 -16.63 -13.86 -42.56
CA LEU A 202 -16.58 -14.56 -41.27
C LEU A 202 -15.39 -14.10 -40.41
N SER A 203 -14.20 -13.97 -41.01
CA SER A 203 -12.99 -13.49 -40.34
C SER A 203 -13.14 -12.04 -39.85
N TRP A 204 -13.69 -11.14 -40.67
CA TRP A 204 -14.03 -9.79 -40.23
C TRP A 204 -15.07 -9.79 -39.10
N SER A 205 -16.10 -10.64 -39.17
CA SER A 205 -17.12 -10.74 -38.12
C SER A 205 -16.57 -11.27 -36.80
N LEU A 206 -15.59 -12.17 -36.83
CA LEU A 206 -14.86 -12.64 -35.64
C LEU A 206 -14.04 -11.50 -35.02
N SER A 207 -13.37 -10.69 -35.84
CA SER A 207 -12.66 -9.48 -35.37
C SER A 207 -13.61 -8.49 -34.70
N ALA A 208 -14.78 -8.25 -35.31
CA ALA A 208 -15.84 -7.41 -34.75
C ALA A 208 -16.41 -7.96 -33.44
N ALA A 209 -16.61 -9.28 -33.34
CA ALA A 209 -17.08 -9.93 -32.11
C ALA A 209 -16.07 -9.79 -30.96
N CYS A 210 -14.78 -10.04 -31.21
CA CYS A 210 -13.73 -9.83 -30.21
C CYS A 210 -13.67 -8.36 -29.75
N MET A 211 -13.81 -7.40 -30.67
CA MET A 211 -13.88 -5.96 -30.35
C MET A 211 -15.09 -5.63 -29.46
N ALA A 212 -16.26 -6.15 -29.80
CA ALA A 212 -17.49 -5.95 -29.03
C ALA A 212 -17.40 -6.54 -27.62
N THR A 213 -16.78 -7.71 -27.46
CA THR A 213 -16.52 -8.32 -26.14
C THR A 213 -15.57 -7.46 -25.29
N ILE A 214 -14.48 -6.94 -25.87
CA ILE A 214 -13.57 -6.01 -25.16
C ILE A 214 -14.36 -4.79 -24.68
N ILE A 215 -15.11 -4.13 -25.57
CA ILE A 215 -15.91 -2.94 -25.23
C ILE A 215 -16.95 -3.25 -24.15
N GLY A 216 -17.66 -4.38 -24.25
CA GLY A 216 -18.68 -4.77 -23.26
C GLY A 216 -18.11 -4.99 -21.86
N VAL A 217 -16.95 -5.66 -21.74
CA VAL A 217 -16.25 -5.84 -20.46
C VAL A 217 -15.79 -4.50 -19.89
N LEU A 218 -15.26 -3.61 -20.73
CA LEU A 218 -14.81 -2.27 -20.31
C LEU A 218 -15.95 -1.35 -19.86
N ILE A 219 -17.14 -1.46 -20.47
CA ILE A 219 -18.34 -0.75 -19.99
C ILE A 219 -18.77 -1.28 -18.62
N TYR A 220 -18.76 -2.60 -18.42
CA TYR A 220 -19.20 -3.23 -17.17
C TYR A 220 -18.28 -2.92 -15.98
N LEU A 221 -16.98 -2.73 -16.19
CA LEU A 221 -15.99 -2.49 -15.13
C LEU A 221 -15.63 -1.01 -14.91
N LYS A 222 -16.13 -0.08 -15.73
CA LYS A 222 -15.72 1.33 -15.66
C LYS A 222 -16.00 1.93 -14.28
N ASP A 223 -14.97 2.52 -13.66
CA ASP A 223 -15.03 3.15 -12.33
C ASP A 223 -15.41 2.20 -11.18
N GLU A 224 -15.31 0.88 -11.39
CA GLU A 224 -15.45 -0.14 -10.34
C GLU A 224 -14.07 -0.61 -9.81
N PRO A 225 -13.96 -1.06 -8.55
CA PRO A 225 -12.73 -1.62 -8.01
C PRO A 225 -12.40 -2.98 -8.65
N LEU A 226 -11.12 -3.25 -8.86
CA LEU A 226 -10.61 -4.46 -9.52
C LEU A 226 -11.02 -5.76 -8.81
N SER A 227 -11.34 -5.69 -7.51
CA SER A 227 -11.88 -6.79 -6.70
C SER A 227 -13.21 -7.35 -7.22
N LYS A 228 -14.01 -6.56 -7.97
CA LYS A 228 -15.27 -7.02 -8.58
C LYS A 228 -15.08 -7.86 -9.86
N TRP A 229 -13.86 -8.14 -10.31
CA TRP A 229 -13.59 -8.89 -11.55
C TRP A 229 -13.84 -10.41 -11.39
N PRO A 230 -14.96 -10.96 -11.90
CA PRO A 230 -15.43 -12.30 -11.51
C PRO A 230 -14.66 -13.46 -12.17
N LEU A 231 -13.72 -13.14 -13.08
CA LEU A 231 -12.87 -14.10 -13.77
C LEU A 231 -11.47 -14.24 -13.12
N ALA A 232 -11.04 -13.30 -12.27
CA ALA A 232 -9.87 -13.53 -11.43
C ALA A 232 -10.15 -14.63 -10.40
N GLU A 233 -11.23 -14.49 -9.63
CA GLU A 233 -11.63 -15.47 -8.60
C GLU A 233 -11.84 -16.88 -9.16
N LYS A 234 -12.40 -16.99 -10.38
CA LYS A 234 -12.81 -18.29 -10.96
C LYS A 234 -11.79 -18.93 -11.90
N THR A 235 -10.88 -18.15 -12.49
CA THR A 235 -9.93 -18.65 -13.52
C THR A 235 -8.53 -18.02 -13.44
N GLY A 236 -8.21 -17.22 -12.42
CA GLY A 236 -6.92 -16.53 -12.26
C GLY A 236 -6.61 -15.47 -13.34
N LEU A 237 -7.52 -15.24 -14.29
CA LEU A 237 -7.21 -14.56 -15.54
C LEU A 237 -7.43 -13.06 -15.40
N THR A 238 -6.35 -12.29 -15.46
CA THR A 238 -6.39 -10.82 -15.29
C THR A 238 -7.08 -10.11 -16.46
N LEU A 239 -7.66 -8.93 -16.19
CA LEU A 239 -8.31 -8.11 -17.21
C LEU A 239 -7.37 -7.80 -18.40
N ASN A 240 -6.10 -7.47 -18.11
CA ASN A 240 -5.08 -7.25 -19.13
C ASN A 240 -4.77 -8.50 -19.96
N ALA A 241 -4.80 -9.70 -19.36
CA ALA A 241 -4.63 -10.95 -20.10
C ALA A 241 -5.81 -11.21 -21.05
N LEU A 242 -7.06 -10.97 -20.61
CA LEU A 242 -8.24 -11.11 -21.46
C LEU A 242 -8.18 -10.17 -22.67
N ILE A 243 -7.87 -8.89 -22.44
CA ILE A 243 -7.73 -7.88 -23.50
C ILE A 243 -6.58 -8.27 -24.44
N SER A 244 -5.45 -8.77 -23.92
CA SER A 244 -4.29 -9.21 -24.72
C SER A 244 -4.57 -10.45 -25.59
N VAL A 245 -5.46 -11.34 -25.16
CA VAL A 245 -5.88 -12.50 -25.97
C VAL A 245 -6.88 -12.08 -27.04
N LEU A 246 -7.93 -11.34 -26.66
CA LEU A 246 -8.98 -10.90 -27.59
C LEU A 246 -8.46 -9.91 -28.65
N SER A 247 -7.53 -9.03 -28.30
CA SER A 247 -6.87 -8.11 -29.26
C SER A 247 -6.05 -8.84 -30.31
N LYS A 248 -5.23 -9.82 -29.91
CA LYS A 248 -4.44 -10.64 -30.85
C LYS A 248 -5.33 -11.48 -31.77
N MET A 249 -6.41 -12.05 -31.24
CA MET A 249 -7.43 -12.71 -32.06
C MET A 249 -8.08 -11.73 -33.05
N ALA A 250 -8.49 -10.54 -32.59
CA ALA A 250 -9.11 -9.53 -33.43
C ALA A 250 -8.17 -9.04 -34.55
N GLY A 251 -6.91 -8.75 -34.24
CA GLY A 251 -5.90 -8.30 -35.20
C GLY A 251 -5.58 -9.35 -36.26
N ALA A 252 -5.35 -10.61 -35.85
CA ALA A 252 -5.12 -11.72 -36.78
C ALA A 252 -6.32 -11.94 -37.71
N ALA A 253 -7.54 -11.92 -37.16
CA ALA A 253 -8.78 -12.06 -37.93
C ALA A 253 -9.08 -10.86 -38.85
N LEU A 254 -8.52 -9.67 -38.57
CA LEU A 254 -8.63 -8.48 -39.41
C LEU A 254 -7.67 -8.48 -40.60
N ILE A 255 -6.47 -9.04 -40.45
CA ILE A 255 -5.43 -9.03 -41.49
C ILE A 255 -5.82 -9.93 -42.68
N LEU A 256 -6.45 -11.09 -42.43
CA LEU A 256 -6.86 -12.04 -43.46
C LEU A 256 -7.73 -11.43 -44.58
N PRO A 257 -8.90 -10.79 -44.29
CA PRO A 257 -9.74 -10.20 -45.34
C PRO A 257 -9.03 -9.08 -46.10
N VAL A 258 -8.12 -8.33 -45.44
CA VAL A 258 -7.33 -7.27 -46.07
C VAL A 258 -6.28 -7.85 -47.03
N ALA A 259 -5.61 -8.94 -46.66
CA ALA A 259 -4.64 -9.63 -47.50
C ALA A 259 -5.29 -10.22 -48.77
N GLU A 260 -6.44 -10.88 -48.65
CA GLU A 260 -7.17 -11.43 -49.79
C GLU A 260 -7.79 -10.35 -50.70
N ALA A 261 -8.27 -9.24 -50.12
CA ALA A 261 -8.71 -8.07 -50.87
C ALA A 261 -7.57 -7.38 -51.66
N LEU A 262 -6.38 -7.23 -51.05
CA LEU A 262 -5.17 -6.78 -51.76
C LEU A 262 -4.76 -7.77 -52.86
N GLY A 263 -4.84 -9.07 -52.57
CA GLY A 263 -4.57 -10.15 -53.52
C GLY A 263 -5.49 -10.10 -54.75
N GLN A 264 -6.76 -9.71 -54.60
CA GLN A 264 -7.69 -9.53 -55.71
C GLN A 264 -7.44 -8.22 -56.48
N LEU A 265 -7.17 -7.11 -55.78
CA LEU A 265 -6.82 -5.83 -56.43
C LEU A 265 -5.53 -5.91 -57.26
N LYS A 266 -4.61 -6.82 -56.93
CA LYS A 266 -3.44 -7.16 -57.75
C LYS A 266 -3.82 -7.48 -59.20
N TRP A 267 -4.90 -8.22 -59.42
CA TRP A 267 -5.35 -8.60 -60.77
C TRP A 267 -6.02 -7.43 -61.49
N SER A 268 -6.88 -6.69 -60.79
CA SER A 268 -7.57 -5.50 -61.31
C SER A 268 -6.59 -4.42 -61.81
N TRP A 269 -5.47 -4.21 -61.11
CA TRP A 269 -4.46 -3.20 -61.46
C TRP A 269 -3.89 -3.31 -62.90
N PHE A 270 -3.93 -4.51 -63.50
CA PHE A 270 -3.41 -4.79 -64.85
C PHE A 270 -4.47 -4.81 -65.96
N LEU A 271 -5.75 -4.50 -65.67
CA LEU A 271 -6.85 -4.55 -66.64
C LEU A 271 -6.79 -3.49 -67.74
N ASP A 272 -6.55 -2.22 -67.39
CA ASP A 272 -6.78 -1.10 -68.32
C ASP A 272 -5.49 -0.62 -69.02
N HIS A 273 -4.36 -0.66 -68.32
CA HIS A 273 -3.09 -0.12 -68.81
C HIS A 273 -1.94 -1.11 -68.64
N SER A 274 -0.92 -1.02 -69.51
CA SER A 274 0.30 -1.82 -69.36
C SER A 274 1.17 -1.31 -68.20
N LYS A 275 1.19 -2.05 -67.09
CA LYS A 275 1.97 -1.76 -65.88
C LYS A 275 3.28 -2.56 -65.89
N GLN A 276 4.25 -2.19 -65.06
CA GLN A 276 5.48 -3.00 -64.91
C GLN A 276 5.18 -4.26 -64.07
N MET A 277 5.76 -5.39 -64.45
CA MET A 277 5.61 -6.65 -63.71
C MET A 277 6.24 -6.58 -62.30
N TRP A 278 7.14 -5.62 -62.03
CA TRP A 278 7.53 -5.27 -60.66
C TRP A 278 6.30 -4.98 -59.77
N ASP A 279 5.25 -4.31 -60.29
CA ASP A 279 4.04 -4.01 -59.52
C ASP A 279 3.38 -5.30 -58.98
N TRP A 280 3.42 -6.39 -59.76
CA TRP A 280 2.91 -7.70 -59.33
C TRP A 280 3.65 -8.21 -58.08
N GLU A 281 4.99 -8.12 -58.06
CA GLU A 281 5.82 -8.48 -56.91
C GLU A 281 5.54 -7.56 -55.69
N ILE A 282 5.25 -6.26 -55.91
CA ILE A 282 4.91 -5.33 -54.82
C ILE A 282 3.54 -5.67 -54.20
N PHE A 283 2.50 -5.86 -55.03
CA PHE A 283 1.15 -6.21 -54.53
C PHE A 283 1.17 -7.55 -53.77
N ASP A 284 1.87 -8.56 -54.30
CA ASP A 284 1.98 -9.89 -53.69
C ASP A 284 2.74 -9.86 -52.35
N ASN A 285 3.79 -9.03 -52.25
CA ASN A 285 4.47 -8.76 -50.98
C ASN A 285 3.61 -7.93 -50.01
N ALA A 286 2.78 -7.01 -50.49
CA ALA A 286 1.90 -6.18 -49.65
C ALA A 286 0.81 -7.01 -48.97
N SER A 287 0.25 -8.01 -49.65
CA SER A 287 -0.65 -9.00 -49.02
C SER A 287 0.03 -9.91 -47.99
N ARG A 288 1.37 -9.94 -47.92
CA ARG A 288 2.13 -10.78 -46.97
C ARG A 288 2.76 -10.04 -45.79
N GLY A 289 2.75 -8.71 -45.76
CA GLY A 289 3.27 -7.98 -44.61
C GLY A 289 3.61 -6.49 -44.83
N PRO A 290 3.97 -5.80 -43.73
CA PRO A 290 4.08 -4.34 -43.69
C PRO A 290 5.16 -3.76 -44.63
N TRP A 291 6.27 -4.47 -44.85
CA TRP A 291 7.31 -4.01 -45.76
C TRP A 291 6.82 -3.91 -47.21
N GLY A 292 6.04 -4.90 -47.67
CA GLY A 292 5.41 -4.84 -48.99
C GLY A 292 4.35 -3.74 -49.09
N ALA A 293 3.59 -3.53 -48.01
CA ALA A 293 2.59 -2.47 -47.92
C ALA A 293 3.21 -1.06 -48.02
N ALA A 294 4.32 -0.82 -47.32
CA ALA A 294 5.07 0.44 -47.43
C ALA A 294 5.56 0.70 -48.86
N LEU A 295 6.11 -0.33 -49.53
CA LEU A 295 6.50 -0.24 -50.94
C LEU A 295 5.30 0.04 -51.86
N LEU A 296 4.13 -0.54 -51.58
CA LEU A 296 2.89 -0.32 -52.34
C LEU A 296 2.35 1.11 -52.18
N LEU A 297 2.43 1.71 -50.99
CA LEU A 297 2.07 3.12 -50.76
C LEU A 297 2.96 4.06 -51.58
N ILE A 298 4.29 3.89 -51.47
CA ILE A 298 5.28 4.68 -52.22
C ILE A 298 5.03 4.56 -53.73
N ARG A 299 4.76 3.33 -54.22
CA ARG A 299 4.54 3.03 -55.64
C ARG A 299 3.23 3.60 -56.19
N THR A 300 2.14 3.56 -55.40
CA THR A 300 0.81 4.04 -55.81
C THR A 300 0.55 5.51 -55.49
N LYS A 301 1.48 6.19 -54.81
CA LYS A 301 1.36 7.58 -54.33
C LYS A 301 0.08 7.82 -53.52
N CYS A 302 -0.37 6.80 -52.78
CA CYS A 302 -1.60 6.79 -51.99
C CYS A 302 -2.91 7.10 -52.77
N ARG A 303 -2.95 6.92 -54.10
CA ARG A 303 -4.11 7.26 -54.96
C ARG A 303 -4.93 6.07 -55.47
N SER A 304 -4.65 4.86 -55.00
CA SER A 304 -5.34 3.62 -55.41
C SER A 304 -6.16 3.06 -54.24
N LEU A 305 -7.26 2.33 -54.51
CA LEU A 305 -7.98 1.58 -53.48
C LEU A 305 -7.04 0.60 -52.74
N ALA A 306 -6.04 0.05 -53.44
CA ALA A 306 -5.00 -0.80 -52.85
C ALA A 306 -4.12 -0.10 -51.81
N ALA A 307 -4.05 1.24 -51.83
CA ALA A 307 -3.36 2.01 -50.78
C ALA A 307 -4.12 1.97 -49.45
N VAL A 308 -5.45 1.82 -49.46
CA VAL A 308 -6.26 1.70 -48.23
C VAL A 308 -5.92 0.40 -47.51
N GLY A 309 -5.90 -0.73 -48.24
CA GLY A 309 -5.46 -2.02 -47.68
C GLY A 309 -4.02 -1.98 -47.15
N ALA A 310 -3.10 -1.34 -47.87
CA ALA A 310 -1.72 -1.17 -47.43
C ALA A 310 -1.58 -0.29 -46.18
N PHE A 311 -2.42 0.73 -46.03
CA PHE A 311 -2.47 1.57 -44.84
C PHE A 311 -2.99 0.79 -43.62
N ILE A 312 -4.03 -0.03 -43.81
CA ILE A 312 -4.57 -0.91 -42.76
C ILE A 312 -3.51 -1.93 -42.29
N THR A 313 -2.76 -2.57 -43.19
CA THR A 313 -1.70 -3.54 -42.82
C THR A 313 -0.45 -2.92 -42.19
N LEU A 314 -0.28 -1.59 -42.26
CA LEU A 314 0.75 -0.86 -41.53
C LEU A 314 0.24 -0.43 -40.14
N LEU A 315 -0.94 0.16 -40.09
CA LEU A 315 -1.55 0.58 -38.82
C LEU A 315 -1.94 -0.59 -37.91
N SER A 316 -2.19 -1.79 -38.46
CA SER A 316 -2.45 -3.00 -37.65
C SER A 316 -1.27 -3.37 -36.73
N LEU A 317 -0.05 -2.93 -37.02
CA LEU A 317 1.11 -3.09 -36.12
C LEU A 317 0.98 -2.31 -34.81
N ALA A 318 0.19 -1.23 -34.79
CA ALA A 318 -0.04 -0.40 -33.63
C ALA A 318 -1.27 -0.81 -32.79
N LEU A 319 -1.96 -1.90 -33.16
CA LEU A 319 -3.11 -2.40 -32.38
C LEU A 319 -2.70 -2.80 -30.96
N ASP A 320 -1.70 -3.67 -30.81
CA ASP A 320 -1.24 -4.20 -29.52
C ASP A 320 -0.91 -3.08 -28.49
N PRO A 321 -0.05 -2.07 -28.77
CA PRO A 321 0.23 -1.01 -27.81
C PRO A 321 -0.97 -0.10 -27.53
N PHE A 322 -1.89 0.10 -28.50
CA PHE A 322 -3.12 0.84 -28.23
C PHE A 322 -4.02 0.06 -27.26
N PHE A 323 -4.25 -1.24 -27.48
CA PHE A 323 -5.03 -2.09 -26.57
C PHE A 323 -4.44 -2.15 -25.15
N GLN A 324 -3.10 -2.20 -25.02
CA GLN A 324 -2.42 -2.15 -23.72
C GLN A 324 -2.65 -0.85 -22.94
N GLN A 325 -2.94 0.27 -23.63
CA GLN A 325 -3.19 1.56 -23.00
C GLN A 325 -4.68 1.85 -22.73
N VAL A 326 -5.61 0.98 -23.15
CA VAL A 326 -7.06 1.20 -22.94
C VAL A 326 -7.45 1.18 -21.46
N VAL A 327 -6.79 0.37 -20.64
CA VAL A 327 -7.04 0.28 -19.19
C VAL A 327 -5.91 0.95 -18.41
N ASP A 328 -6.27 1.63 -17.33
CA ASP A 328 -5.37 2.11 -16.30
C ASP A 328 -5.88 1.67 -14.91
N PHE A 329 -5.00 1.63 -13.92
CA PHE A 329 -5.33 1.15 -12.56
C PHE A 329 -4.94 2.17 -11.48
N PRO A 330 -5.57 3.36 -11.45
CA PRO A 330 -5.30 4.35 -10.40
C PRO A 330 -5.68 3.85 -9.01
N ASP A 331 -4.76 4.02 -8.05
CA ASP A 331 -5.05 3.99 -6.62
C ASP A 331 -6.18 4.98 -6.29
N ARG A 332 -7.25 4.52 -5.64
CA ARG A 332 -8.24 5.40 -4.99
C ARG A 332 -8.39 4.97 -3.53
N TRP A 333 -8.64 5.93 -2.63
CA TRP A 333 -8.97 5.62 -1.24
C TRP A 333 -10.40 5.10 -1.15
N ALA A 334 -10.55 3.84 -0.74
CA ALA A 334 -11.83 3.18 -0.51
C ALA A 334 -12.10 3.02 0.99
N LEU A 335 -13.37 3.00 1.39
CA LEU A 335 -13.77 2.74 2.77
C LEU A 335 -13.77 1.22 3.03
N GLN A 336 -12.92 0.76 3.94
CA GLN A 336 -12.83 -0.65 4.29
C GLN A 336 -14.01 -1.09 5.18
N HIS A 337 -14.42 -2.36 5.09
CA HIS A 337 -15.41 -2.95 6.00
C HIS A 337 -14.92 -3.09 7.46
N THR A 338 -13.61 -3.00 7.71
CA THR A 338 -13.05 -3.01 9.06
C THR A 338 -13.11 -1.61 9.66
N THR A 339 -13.79 -1.47 10.80
CA THR A 339 -13.83 -0.21 11.55
C THR A 339 -12.50 0.06 12.25
N SER A 340 -12.10 1.33 12.29
CA SER A 340 -11.07 1.80 13.22
C SER A 340 -11.70 2.06 14.60
N ALA A 341 -10.89 2.16 15.65
CA ALA A 341 -11.39 2.37 17.02
C ALA A 341 -10.47 3.26 17.85
N ILE A 342 -11.03 4.18 18.63
CA ILE A 342 -10.30 5.15 19.48
C ILE A 342 -10.94 5.21 20.88
N PRO A 343 -10.16 5.30 21.98
CA PRO A 343 -10.74 5.35 23.31
C PRO A 343 -11.20 6.76 23.72
N ARG A 344 -12.41 6.82 24.27
CA ARG A 344 -13.02 7.94 25.00
C ARG A 344 -13.45 7.48 26.39
N VAL A 345 -13.54 8.39 27.36
CA VAL A 345 -14.01 8.10 28.72
C VAL A 345 -15.19 8.99 29.07
N GLU A 346 -16.14 8.44 29.81
CA GLU A 346 -17.31 9.14 30.34
C GLU A 346 -17.22 9.27 31.86
N SER A 347 -17.15 8.14 32.57
CA SER A 347 -16.78 8.09 33.99
C SER A 347 -15.40 7.47 34.14
N TYR A 348 -14.49 8.12 34.88
CA TYR A 348 -13.19 7.52 35.25
C TYR A 348 -13.32 6.78 36.58
N THR A 349 -13.21 5.45 36.50
CA THR A 349 -13.31 4.51 37.62
C THR A 349 -12.19 3.47 37.46
N PRO A 350 -10.97 3.76 37.92
CA PRO A 350 -9.85 2.82 37.84
C PRO A 350 -10.08 1.61 38.74
N PHE A 351 -9.36 0.52 38.46
CA PHE A 351 -9.36 -0.65 39.35
C PHE A 351 -8.71 -0.28 40.68
N TYR A 352 -9.50 -0.32 41.76
CA TYR A 352 -9.10 0.06 43.11
C TYR A 352 -9.08 -1.16 44.03
N THR A 353 -8.00 -1.28 44.80
CA THR A 353 -7.88 -2.24 45.91
C THR A 353 -7.66 -1.45 47.20
N PRO A 354 -8.55 -1.52 48.19
CA PRO A 354 -8.40 -0.77 49.43
C PRO A 354 -7.20 -1.25 50.23
N GLU A 355 -6.36 -0.31 50.67
CA GLU A 355 -5.26 -0.58 51.60
C GLU A 355 -5.74 -0.30 53.02
N LEU A 356 -5.47 -1.23 53.94
CA LEU A 356 -5.99 -1.19 55.31
C LEU A 356 -4.85 -0.94 56.31
N PHE A 357 -4.79 0.28 56.85
CA PHE A 357 -3.87 0.61 57.94
C PHE A 357 -4.59 0.47 59.28
N GLN A 358 -4.06 -0.40 60.15
CA GLN A 358 -4.67 -0.74 61.46
C GLN A 358 -6.16 -1.18 61.41
N GLY A 359 -6.64 -1.61 60.24
CA GLY A 359 -8.04 -2.01 60.01
C GLY A 359 -8.93 -0.91 59.42
N TYR A 360 -8.43 0.32 59.25
CA TYR A 360 -9.12 1.42 58.57
C TYR A 360 -8.66 1.53 57.12
N GLU A 361 -9.59 1.87 56.21
CA GLU A 361 -9.30 2.07 54.79
C GLU A 361 -8.59 3.41 54.57
N MET A 362 -7.40 3.35 53.95
CA MET A 362 -6.60 4.51 53.60
C MET A 362 -6.90 4.97 52.17
N ASN A 363 -6.94 6.29 51.96
CA ASN A 363 -6.76 6.85 50.62
C ASN A 363 -5.31 6.57 50.16
N VAL A 364 -5.12 6.23 48.88
CA VAL A 364 -3.81 5.83 48.33
C VAL A 364 -3.61 6.55 46.99
N ALA A 365 -2.42 7.12 46.78
CA ALA A 365 -2.07 7.78 45.52
C ALA A 365 -2.28 6.83 44.32
N ASP A 366 -3.04 7.29 43.31
CA ASP A 366 -3.51 6.46 42.21
C ASP A 366 -2.34 5.76 41.47
N PRO A 367 -2.39 4.42 41.30
CA PRO A 367 -1.26 3.64 40.80
C PRO A 367 -0.97 3.86 39.31
N ALA A 368 -1.90 4.41 38.53
CA ALA A 368 -1.71 4.74 37.13
C ALA A 368 -1.17 6.18 36.97
N PHE A 369 -1.66 7.13 37.77
CA PHE A 369 -1.16 8.52 37.76
C PHE A 369 0.25 8.66 38.35
N ARG A 370 0.51 8.06 39.51
CA ARG A 370 1.78 8.18 40.26
C ARG A 370 3.06 8.01 39.43
N PRO A 371 3.25 6.96 38.61
CA PRO A 371 4.48 6.79 37.84
C PRO A 371 4.66 7.86 36.74
N VAL A 372 3.58 8.47 36.24
CA VAL A 372 3.64 9.54 35.23
C VAL A 372 3.86 10.89 35.90
N VAL A 373 3.10 11.22 36.94
CA VAL A 373 3.26 12.46 37.73
C VAL A 373 4.69 12.58 38.26
N GLN A 374 5.29 11.48 38.73
CA GLN A 374 6.70 11.44 39.13
C GLN A 374 7.66 11.85 37.99
N GLN A 375 7.43 11.46 36.74
CA GLN A 375 8.29 11.87 35.62
C GLN A 375 8.22 13.37 35.32
N PHE A 376 7.12 14.04 35.66
CA PHE A 376 6.94 15.48 35.46
C PHE A 376 7.53 16.35 36.58
N PHE A 377 7.77 15.84 37.79
CA PHE A 377 8.39 16.61 38.89
C PHE A 377 9.81 16.17 39.24
N VAL A 378 10.20 14.94 38.90
CA VAL A 378 11.55 14.37 39.12
C VAL A 378 12.34 14.17 37.81
N GLY A 379 11.72 14.40 36.65
CA GLY A 379 12.34 14.33 35.33
C GLY A 379 11.85 15.47 34.41
N ASN A 380 11.90 15.24 33.09
CA ASN A 380 11.44 16.20 32.08
C ASN A 380 10.11 15.76 31.42
N GLY A 381 9.21 15.16 32.21
CA GLY A 381 7.94 14.60 31.74
C GLY A 381 8.09 13.39 30.82
N THR A 382 6.98 12.93 30.24
CA THR A 382 6.99 11.90 29.19
C THR A 382 7.55 12.46 27.87
N GLN A 383 8.25 11.62 27.11
CA GLN A 383 8.75 11.94 25.77
C GLN A 383 8.00 11.10 24.72
N PRO A 384 7.56 11.70 23.60
CA PRO A 384 6.83 10.97 22.57
C PRO A 384 7.74 9.96 21.87
N VAL A 385 7.34 8.70 21.83
CA VAL A 385 8.09 7.63 21.16
C VAL A 385 7.92 7.75 19.64
N GLU A 386 9.02 7.85 18.90
CA GLU A 386 8.99 7.88 17.43
C GLU A 386 8.47 6.55 16.84
N PHE A 387 7.66 6.64 15.78
CA PHE A 387 7.07 5.51 15.08
C PHE A 387 6.84 5.84 13.60
N GLY A 388 7.73 5.34 12.74
CA GLY A 388 7.73 5.69 11.31
C GLY A 388 7.98 7.19 11.11
N ASN A 389 7.10 7.85 10.34
CA ASN A 389 7.18 9.30 10.08
C ASN A 389 6.37 10.14 11.10
N GLY A 390 6.07 9.60 12.28
CA GLY A 390 5.27 10.27 13.30
C GLY A 390 5.58 9.80 14.72
N THR A 391 4.72 10.16 15.65
CA THR A 391 4.80 9.73 17.05
C THR A 391 3.79 8.63 17.33
N ARG A 392 4.19 7.65 18.14
CA ARG A 392 3.31 6.60 18.63
C ARG A 392 2.21 7.20 19.51
N PRO A 393 0.93 6.84 19.32
CA PRO A 393 -0.12 7.19 20.28
C PRO A 393 0.15 6.52 21.64
N GLU A 394 0.10 7.31 22.72
CA GLU A 394 0.19 6.81 24.10
C GLU A 394 -1.10 6.12 24.58
N ILE A 395 -2.12 6.05 23.73
CA ILE A 395 -3.44 5.47 24.02
C ILE A 395 -3.70 4.18 23.22
N PRO A 396 -4.55 3.27 23.72
CA PRO A 396 -4.89 2.02 23.01
C PRO A 396 -5.91 2.25 21.88
N LEU A 397 -5.47 2.87 20.78
CA LEU A 397 -6.25 2.96 19.52
C LEU A 397 -5.99 1.77 18.60
N SER A 398 -6.91 1.54 17.66
CA SER A 398 -6.79 0.55 16.58
C SER A 398 -7.09 1.19 15.23
N CYS A 399 -6.11 1.17 14.32
CA CYS A 399 -6.29 1.53 12.92
C CYS A 399 -5.83 0.35 12.05
N PRO A 400 -6.73 -0.38 11.37
CA PRO A 400 -6.38 -1.57 10.59
C PRO A 400 -5.83 -1.25 9.18
N THR A 401 -5.61 0.03 8.85
CA THR A 401 -5.13 0.51 7.55
C THR A 401 -4.09 1.62 7.76
N SER A 402 -3.58 2.25 6.70
CA SER A 402 -2.67 3.39 6.82
C SER A 402 -3.37 4.75 6.98
N ASN A 403 -4.70 4.83 6.86
CA ASN A 403 -5.45 6.08 7.02
C ASN A 403 -6.77 5.82 7.76
N CYS A 404 -6.93 6.40 8.96
CA CYS A 404 -8.15 6.31 9.76
C CYS A 404 -8.62 7.68 10.23
N THR A 405 -9.94 7.90 10.19
CA THR A 405 -10.59 9.13 10.65
C THR A 405 -11.71 8.78 11.62
N TRP A 406 -11.72 9.43 12.77
CA TRP A 406 -12.83 9.36 13.72
C TRP A 406 -13.70 10.63 13.61
N PRO A 407 -15.02 10.53 13.82
CA PRO A 407 -15.87 11.70 14.00
C PRO A 407 -15.46 12.47 15.26
N GLU A 408 -15.95 13.70 15.44
CA GLU A 408 -15.64 14.49 16.62
C GLU A 408 -16.33 13.91 17.87
N TYR A 409 -15.61 13.85 18.99
CA TYR A 409 -16.12 13.26 20.23
C TYR A 409 -15.65 14.00 21.48
N GLU A 410 -16.51 13.97 22.49
CA GLU A 410 -16.19 14.42 23.85
C GLU A 410 -15.50 13.30 24.66
N THR A 411 -14.55 13.64 25.52
CA THR A 411 -13.99 12.73 26.53
C THR A 411 -13.70 13.47 27.82
N LEU A 412 -13.82 12.78 28.95
CA LEU A 412 -13.21 13.23 30.20
C LEU A 412 -11.67 13.26 30.01
N GLY A 413 -11.04 14.29 30.56
CA GLY A 413 -9.60 14.48 30.59
C GLY A 413 -9.20 15.48 31.68
N VAL A 414 -7.95 15.89 31.64
CA VAL A 414 -7.37 16.90 32.53
C VAL A 414 -6.93 18.10 31.71
N CYS A 415 -7.17 19.30 32.23
CA CYS A 415 -6.79 20.56 31.63
C CYS A 415 -5.93 21.36 32.60
N SER A 416 -4.97 22.12 32.05
CA SER A 416 -4.10 23.02 32.80
C SER A 416 -4.41 24.48 32.44
N GLN A 417 -4.20 25.38 33.40
CA GLN A 417 -4.02 26.81 33.13
C GLN A 417 -2.93 27.35 34.07
N CYS A 418 -2.16 28.33 33.62
CA CYS A 418 -1.20 29.05 34.44
C CYS A 418 -1.31 30.56 34.17
N VAL A 419 -1.19 31.38 35.21
CA VAL A 419 -1.22 32.85 35.16
C VAL A 419 -0.03 33.39 35.95
N GLU A 420 0.69 34.35 35.37
CA GLU A 420 1.82 35.02 36.04
C GLU A 420 1.33 35.83 37.25
N ALA A 421 2.02 35.69 38.37
CA ALA A 421 1.60 36.19 39.68
C ALA A 421 2.75 36.87 40.46
N SER A 422 3.84 37.29 39.79
CA SER A 422 5.01 37.91 40.46
C SER A 422 4.68 39.22 41.18
N ASN A 423 3.54 39.84 40.89
CA ASN A 423 3.00 40.99 41.62
C ASN A 423 2.50 40.69 43.04
N LEU A 424 2.46 39.41 43.46
CA LEU A 424 2.12 38.99 44.83
C LEU A 424 3.33 38.95 45.77
N LEU A 425 4.54 39.22 45.25
CA LEU A 425 5.80 39.02 45.95
C LEU A 425 6.46 40.34 46.34
N GLU A 426 6.87 40.42 47.61
CA GLU A 426 7.49 41.59 48.22
C GLU A 426 8.89 41.22 48.72
N TYR A 427 9.90 42.03 48.39
CA TYR A 427 11.26 41.80 48.89
C TYR A 427 11.38 42.27 50.35
N ALA A 428 11.85 41.39 51.23
CA ALA A 428 12.11 41.67 52.63
C ALA A 428 13.31 40.86 53.15
N CYS A 429 13.85 41.29 54.30
CA CYS A 429 14.83 40.53 55.07
C CYS A 429 14.30 40.37 56.49
N LEU A 430 13.96 39.13 56.88
CA LEU A 430 13.21 38.84 58.10
C LEU A 430 13.89 37.72 58.89
N TYR A 431 13.76 37.74 60.21
CA TYR A 431 14.19 36.65 61.09
C TYR A 431 13.00 35.69 61.28
N THR A 432 13.04 34.52 60.63
CA THR A 432 11.90 33.58 60.55
C THR A 432 12.34 32.14 60.76
N LYS A 433 11.36 31.24 60.93
CA LYS A 433 11.58 29.80 60.73
C LYS A 433 12.03 29.53 59.29
N ILE A 434 12.94 28.57 59.12
CA ILE A 434 13.49 28.17 57.83
C ILE A 434 12.83 26.84 57.44
N ASP A 435 11.62 26.92 56.89
CA ASP A 435 10.78 25.74 56.62
C ASP A 435 11.19 24.92 55.38
N TRP A 436 12.07 25.50 54.56
CA TRP A 436 12.36 25.06 53.20
C TRP A 436 13.75 24.43 52.99
N SER A 437 14.69 24.60 53.93
CA SER A 437 16.09 24.14 53.81
C SER A 437 16.18 22.63 53.58
N ALA A 438 17.11 22.20 52.72
CA ALA A 438 17.42 20.80 52.47
C ALA A 438 18.23 20.15 53.62
N ASN A 439 18.87 20.95 54.48
CA ASN A 439 19.63 20.47 55.64
C ASN A 439 18.74 20.15 56.87
N SER A 440 17.47 20.56 56.87
CA SER A 440 16.53 20.26 57.95
C SER A 440 16.05 18.80 57.91
N THR A 441 16.83 17.90 58.50
CA THR A 441 16.53 16.46 58.58
C THR A 441 15.88 16.07 59.91
N GLY A 442 14.76 15.36 59.85
CA GLY A 442 14.06 14.82 61.03
C GLY A 442 12.54 15.11 60.97
N PRO A 443 11.79 14.73 62.02
CA PRO A 443 10.36 14.99 62.09
C PRO A 443 10.04 16.49 62.01
N ILE A 444 9.01 16.83 61.24
CA ILE A 444 8.59 18.21 61.03
C ILE A 444 7.72 18.64 62.21
N SER A 445 8.29 19.42 63.12
CA SER A 445 7.54 20.10 64.19
C SER A 445 7.97 21.56 64.31
N ASP A 446 7.13 22.36 64.98
CA ASP A 446 7.40 23.77 65.22
C ASP A 446 8.62 24.02 66.13
N ASP A 447 9.08 23.00 66.86
CA ASP A 447 10.22 23.04 67.79
C ASP A 447 11.54 22.51 67.17
N THR A 448 11.47 21.68 66.11
CA THR A 448 12.66 21.10 65.46
C THR A 448 13.25 21.98 64.34
N MET A 449 12.49 22.96 63.85
CA MET A 449 12.85 23.74 62.67
C MET A 449 13.72 24.96 63.03
N PRO A 450 14.87 25.19 62.38
CA PRO A 450 15.78 26.29 62.73
C PRO A 450 15.18 27.66 62.41
N ASN A 451 15.54 28.66 63.21
CA ASN A 451 15.29 30.08 62.95
C ASN A 451 16.56 30.75 62.43
N GLY A 452 16.44 31.75 61.56
CA GLY A 452 17.55 32.57 61.11
C GLY A 452 17.09 33.79 60.31
N THR A 453 18.03 34.68 59.99
CA THR A 453 17.77 35.82 59.10
C THR A 453 17.79 35.33 57.66
N VAL A 454 16.75 35.67 56.90
CA VAL A 454 16.58 35.26 55.51
C VAL A 454 16.17 36.49 54.70
N CYS A 455 16.83 36.71 53.55
CA CYS A 455 16.52 37.77 52.60
C CYS A 455 15.90 37.19 51.34
N GLY A 456 14.89 37.84 50.78
CA GLY A 456 14.28 37.44 49.53
C GLY A 456 12.84 37.91 49.37
N TYR A 457 12.14 37.24 48.47
CA TYR A 457 10.77 37.55 48.07
C TYR A 457 9.77 36.70 48.87
N TYR A 458 8.98 37.38 49.68
CA TYR A 458 7.92 36.81 50.51
C TYR A 458 6.55 37.04 49.87
N LEU A 459 5.63 36.10 50.09
CA LEU A 459 4.21 36.33 49.86
C LEU A 459 3.62 37.03 51.10
N ASN A 460 3.10 38.25 50.91
CA ASN A 460 2.54 39.10 51.97
C ASN A 460 3.49 39.29 53.17
N SER A 461 4.55 40.08 52.97
CA SER A 461 5.66 40.28 53.92
C SER A 461 5.25 40.90 55.26
N THR A 462 4.09 41.55 55.30
CA THR A 462 3.55 42.25 56.50
C THR A 462 2.60 41.40 57.35
N SER A 463 2.38 40.14 56.98
CA SER A 463 1.50 39.21 57.71
C SER A 463 2.16 38.62 58.96
N GLU A 464 1.34 38.02 59.84
CA GLU A 464 1.82 37.33 61.07
C GLU A 464 2.62 36.05 60.77
N ALA A 465 2.52 35.50 59.55
CA ALA A 465 3.21 34.30 59.09
C ALA A 465 3.67 34.47 57.62
N PRO A 466 4.71 35.28 57.36
CA PRO A 466 5.15 35.60 56.00
C PRO A 466 5.87 34.41 55.36
N VAL A 467 5.45 34.02 54.15
CA VAL A 467 5.97 32.82 53.46
C VAL A 467 7.04 33.20 52.45
N LEU A 468 8.30 32.77 52.65
CA LEU A 468 9.37 32.98 51.67
C LEU A 468 9.13 32.09 50.44
N MET A 469 9.14 32.70 49.25
CA MET A 469 8.94 32.02 47.97
C MET A 469 10.24 31.83 47.17
N SER A 470 11.20 32.75 47.28
CA SER A 470 12.58 32.59 46.80
C SER A 470 13.48 33.58 47.55
N GLY A 471 14.71 33.20 47.88
CA GLY A 471 15.61 33.97 48.75
C GLY A 471 16.77 33.15 49.26
N TYR A 472 17.55 33.67 50.21
CA TYR A 472 18.71 33.00 50.78
C TYR A 472 18.89 33.26 52.28
N ILE A 473 19.50 32.30 52.97
CA ILE A 473 19.87 32.43 54.38
C ILE A 473 21.06 33.39 54.50
N LEU A 474 21.02 34.28 55.48
CA LEU A 474 22.17 35.08 55.89
C LEU A 474 22.89 34.40 57.06
N GLU A 475 24.11 33.94 56.79
CA GLU A 475 25.01 33.35 57.77
C GLU A 475 26.10 34.36 58.19
N GLY A 476 26.85 34.07 59.24
CA GLY A 476 27.93 34.94 59.74
C GLY A 476 27.48 35.95 60.81
N THR A 477 28.16 37.10 60.87
CA THR A 477 27.87 38.19 61.83
C THR A 477 27.37 39.43 61.08
N GLU A 478 26.74 40.38 61.79
CA GLU A 478 26.32 41.67 61.19
C GLU A 478 27.47 42.44 60.52
N GLU A 479 28.71 42.21 60.95
CA GLU A 479 29.93 42.82 60.38
C GLU A 479 30.47 42.07 59.15
N GLN A 480 30.16 40.77 59.01
CA GLN A 480 30.58 39.90 57.91
C GLN A 480 29.44 38.93 57.54
N PRO A 481 28.38 39.42 56.87
CA PRO A 481 27.33 38.55 56.33
C PRO A 481 27.87 37.66 55.21
N VAL A 482 27.47 36.40 55.22
CA VAL A 482 27.76 35.40 54.19
C VAL A 482 26.45 34.89 53.62
N GLU A 483 26.40 34.77 52.29
CA GLU A 483 25.28 34.21 51.55
C GLU A 483 25.30 32.67 51.69
N GLY A 484 24.32 32.12 52.41
CA GLY A 484 24.18 30.68 52.67
C GLY A 484 23.29 29.97 51.65
N GLU A 485 22.54 28.95 52.10
CA GLU A 485 21.61 28.19 51.25
C GLU A 485 20.58 29.11 50.58
N ALA A 486 20.32 28.88 49.28
CA ALA A 486 19.40 29.66 48.45
C ALA A 486 18.22 28.82 47.93
N LEU A 487 17.00 29.36 48.06
CA LEU A 487 15.74 28.80 47.58
C LEU A 487 15.48 29.22 46.13
N LEU A 488 15.70 28.28 45.20
CA LEU A 488 15.59 28.47 43.76
C LEU A 488 14.17 28.26 43.23
N VAL A 489 13.43 27.31 43.80
CA VAL A 489 12.00 27.07 43.50
C VAL A 489 11.26 26.71 44.77
N ARG A 490 10.07 27.30 44.97
CA ARG A 490 9.06 26.84 45.93
C ARG A 490 7.77 26.51 45.21
N THR A 491 7.22 25.33 45.48
CA THR A 491 5.80 25.07 45.22
C THR A 491 5.02 25.25 46.51
N LEU A 492 3.94 26.01 46.45
CA LEU A 492 3.01 26.27 47.55
C LEU A 492 1.60 25.91 47.07
N PRO A 493 1.04 24.74 47.45
CA PRO A 493 -0.38 24.48 47.22
C PRO A 493 -1.21 25.53 47.95
N LEU A 494 -2.34 25.95 47.37
CA LEU A 494 -3.24 26.93 47.99
C LEU A 494 -4.17 26.31 49.05
N THR A 495 -3.73 25.20 49.64
CA THR A 495 -4.33 24.53 50.78
C THR A 495 -3.24 24.10 51.76
N GLU A 496 -3.52 24.11 53.07
CA GLU A 496 -2.64 23.48 54.06
C GLU A 496 -2.39 21.99 53.73
N PHE A 497 -1.18 21.49 54.01
CA PHE A 497 -0.74 20.18 53.54
C PHE A 497 -1.55 19.01 54.12
N LEU A 498 -1.80 19.03 55.44
CA LEU A 498 -2.43 17.94 56.20
C LEU A 498 -3.96 18.06 56.27
N THR A 499 -4.43 19.23 56.68
CA THR A 499 -5.86 19.56 56.88
C THR A 499 -6.59 19.85 55.57
N LYS A 500 -5.87 20.19 54.49
CA LYS A 500 -6.40 20.72 53.22
C LYS A 500 -7.29 21.97 53.38
N THR A 501 -7.20 22.72 54.49
CA THR A 501 -7.91 24.00 54.62
C THR A 501 -7.49 24.98 53.52
N PRO A 502 -8.41 25.79 52.97
CA PRO A 502 -8.09 26.76 51.92
C PRO A 502 -7.24 27.91 52.46
N LEU A 503 -6.08 28.16 51.83
CA LEU A 503 -5.23 29.30 52.13
C LEU A 503 -5.71 30.56 51.40
N TYR A 504 -5.35 31.74 51.94
CA TYR A 504 -5.62 33.06 51.36
C TYR A 504 -7.09 33.34 50.99
N GLY A 505 -8.03 32.72 51.72
CA GLY A 505 -9.48 32.91 51.60
C GLY A 505 -10.19 31.67 51.05
N GLU A 506 -10.32 31.59 49.72
CA GLU A 506 -11.09 30.54 49.04
C GLU A 506 -10.23 29.38 48.51
N GLY A 507 -8.92 29.38 48.79
CA GLY A 507 -7.99 28.32 48.35
C GLY A 507 -7.53 28.47 46.89
N SER A 508 -7.64 29.67 46.33
CA SER A 508 -7.25 30.04 44.97
C SER A 508 -7.10 31.57 44.89
N VAL A 509 -6.26 32.12 44.01
CA VAL A 509 -6.07 33.58 43.88
C VAL A 509 -6.73 34.10 42.60
N ASN A 510 -6.35 33.58 41.43
CA ASN A 510 -6.94 33.88 40.12
C ASN A 510 -7.97 32.81 39.69
N PHE A 511 -7.79 31.54 40.09
CA PHE A 511 -8.63 30.43 39.62
C PHE A 511 -9.88 30.11 40.46
N LYS A 512 -10.31 31.03 41.34
CA LYS A 512 -11.50 30.93 42.21
C LYS A 512 -12.81 30.50 41.52
N HIS A 513 -12.90 30.67 40.21
CA HIS A 513 -14.03 30.27 39.38
C HIS A 513 -14.00 28.78 38.95
N ILE A 514 -12.86 28.09 39.11
CA ILE A 514 -12.67 26.68 38.77
C ILE A 514 -13.07 25.81 39.94
N ARG A 515 -13.93 24.83 39.68
CA ARG A 515 -14.49 23.95 40.69
C ARG A 515 -13.81 22.57 40.67
N ASN A 516 -13.51 22.05 41.86
CA ASN A 516 -12.85 20.75 42.09
C ASN A 516 -11.48 20.61 41.36
N PRO A 517 -10.50 21.50 41.60
CA PRO A 517 -9.15 21.35 41.05
C PRO A 517 -8.46 20.08 41.58
N ILE A 518 -7.60 19.49 40.74
CA ILE A 518 -6.68 18.40 41.09
C ILE A 518 -5.45 18.97 41.83
N LEU A 519 -5.00 20.14 41.38
CA LEU A 519 -3.93 20.94 41.95
C LEU A 519 -4.30 22.40 41.74
N ASP A 520 -4.14 23.24 42.76
CA ASP A 520 -4.04 24.69 42.61
C ASP A 520 -2.87 25.16 43.50
N ALA A 521 -1.87 25.78 42.90
CA ALA A 521 -0.60 26.07 43.55
C ALA A 521 0.11 27.30 42.95
N LEU A 522 0.74 28.09 43.83
CA LEU A 522 1.76 29.05 43.43
C LEU A 522 3.10 28.34 43.27
N ILE A 523 3.65 28.41 42.07
CA ILE A 523 4.97 27.91 41.71
C ILE A 523 5.85 29.13 41.44
N VAL A 524 6.84 29.34 42.30
CA VAL A 524 7.77 30.49 42.22
C VAL A 524 9.17 29.98 41.96
N SER A 525 9.85 30.57 40.98
CA SER A 525 11.21 30.18 40.59
C SER A 525 12.11 31.40 40.37
N ALA A 526 13.39 31.26 40.73
CA ALA A 526 14.43 32.24 40.48
C ALA A 526 14.56 32.53 38.97
N SER A 527 14.71 33.82 38.60
CA SER A 527 14.68 34.28 37.19
C SER A 527 15.74 33.62 36.30
N ASN A 528 16.93 33.39 36.84
CA ASN A 528 18.08 32.85 36.11
C ASN A 528 19.04 32.09 37.05
N GLY A 529 18.57 30.99 37.63
CA GLY A 529 19.38 30.11 38.49
C GLY A 529 19.90 30.76 39.78
N VAL A 530 20.92 30.16 40.39
CA VAL A 530 21.38 30.52 41.76
C VAL A 530 21.83 31.98 41.86
N GLU A 531 22.62 32.47 40.89
CA GLU A 531 23.14 33.85 40.93
C GLU A 531 22.04 34.91 40.96
N SER A 532 20.89 34.66 40.33
CA SER A 532 19.78 35.62 40.32
C SER A 532 19.15 35.84 41.70
N VAL A 533 19.19 34.81 42.57
CA VAL A 533 18.67 34.89 43.95
C VAL A 533 19.55 35.80 44.81
N PHE A 534 20.88 35.59 44.79
CA PHE A 534 21.83 36.45 45.51
C PHE A 534 21.88 37.89 44.98
N ARG A 535 21.65 38.08 43.67
CA ARG A 535 21.48 39.41 43.05
C ARG A 535 20.15 40.11 43.42
N ASN A 536 19.26 39.44 44.15
CA ASN A 536 17.93 39.91 44.52
C ASN A 536 17.03 40.23 43.31
N GLU A 537 17.24 39.56 42.17
CA GLU A 537 16.38 39.68 40.99
C GLU A 537 14.95 39.19 41.29
N THR A 538 13.95 39.83 40.69
CA THR A 538 12.54 39.46 40.90
C THR A 538 12.26 38.06 40.36
N PRO A 539 11.84 37.08 41.19
CA PRO A 539 11.55 35.73 40.74
C PRO A 539 10.26 35.69 39.91
N ILE A 540 10.15 34.65 39.09
CA ILE A 540 9.02 34.38 38.22
C ILE A 540 8.04 33.48 38.97
N ALA A 541 6.87 34.02 39.29
CA ALA A 541 5.78 33.32 39.96
C ALA A 541 4.64 33.05 38.98
N HIS A 542 4.09 31.83 39.02
CA HIS A 542 2.83 31.50 38.38
C HIS A 542 1.91 30.84 39.39
N GLU A 543 0.63 31.21 39.37
CA GLU A 543 -0.43 30.33 39.84
C GLU A 543 -0.70 29.33 38.72
N CYS A 544 -0.71 28.03 39.04
CA CYS A 544 -0.98 26.97 38.07
C CYS A 544 -2.01 26.00 38.63
N VAL A 545 -3.08 25.80 37.86
CA VAL A 545 -4.19 24.90 38.18
C VAL A 545 -4.20 23.70 37.23
N LEU A 546 -4.42 22.51 37.78
CA LEU A 546 -4.84 21.31 37.05
C LEU A 546 -6.27 21.00 37.46
N THR A 547 -7.16 20.74 36.50
CA THR A 547 -8.56 20.42 36.80
C THR A 547 -9.15 19.42 35.81
N TRP A 548 -10.21 18.73 36.22
CA TRP A 548 -10.97 17.85 35.36
C TRP A 548 -11.78 18.65 34.34
N CYS A 549 -11.78 18.18 33.10
CA CYS A 549 -12.44 18.87 31.99
C CYS A 549 -13.03 17.88 30.98
N VAL A 550 -14.02 18.33 30.21
CA VAL A 550 -14.51 17.61 29.04
C VAL A 550 -13.91 18.24 27.79
N GLN A 551 -13.06 17.48 27.11
CA GLN A 551 -12.40 17.89 25.87
C GLN A 551 -13.20 17.35 24.68
N THR A 552 -13.55 18.21 23.74
CA THR A 552 -14.07 17.82 22.42
C THR A 552 -12.88 17.69 21.48
N ILE A 553 -12.67 16.51 20.91
CA ILE A 553 -11.45 16.16 20.18
C ILE A 553 -11.82 15.69 18.77
N LYS A 554 -11.01 16.13 17.79
CA LYS A 554 -10.98 15.64 16.42
C LYS A 554 -9.68 14.88 16.17
N SER A 555 -9.78 13.61 15.80
CA SER A 555 -8.62 12.71 15.75
C SER A 555 -8.47 12.02 14.40
N SER A 556 -7.23 11.89 13.93
CA SER A 556 -6.88 11.23 12.68
C SER A 556 -5.55 10.48 12.80
N TYR A 557 -5.39 9.46 11.96
CA TYR A 557 -4.17 8.67 11.85
C TYR A 557 -3.84 8.51 10.37
N ASP A 558 -2.68 8.98 9.92
CA ASP A 558 -2.28 8.98 8.50
C ASP A 558 -0.80 8.58 8.37
N TRP A 559 -0.53 7.52 7.62
CA TRP A 559 0.81 6.95 7.33
C TRP A 559 1.71 6.77 8.57
N GLY A 560 1.12 6.32 9.67
CA GLY A 560 1.82 6.09 10.94
C GLY A 560 1.83 7.29 11.90
N ARG A 561 1.50 8.49 11.41
CA ARG A 561 1.39 9.70 12.22
C ARG A 561 -0.01 9.81 12.82
N TYR A 562 -0.07 9.78 14.14
CA TYR A 562 -1.27 10.17 14.89
C TYR A 562 -1.34 11.69 15.06
N SER A 563 -2.55 12.25 15.06
CA SER A 563 -2.79 13.66 15.37
C SER A 563 -4.18 13.87 15.96
N GLU A 564 -4.26 14.71 16.99
CA GLU A 564 -5.51 15.17 17.59
C GLU A 564 -5.54 16.69 17.62
N ASN A 565 -6.73 17.27 17.53
CA ASN A 565 -6.99 18.69 17.74
C ASN A 565 -8.16 18.85 18.70
N ILE A 566 -7.99 19.66 19.75
CA ILE A 566 -9.04 19.95 20.73
C ILE A 566 -9.87 21.13 20.21
N THR A 567 -11.14 20.89 19.88
CA THR A 567 -12.03 21.90 19.29
C THR A 567 -12.76 22.73 20.34
N SER A 568 -13.03 22.16 21.51
CA SER A 568 -13.56 22.89 22.68
C SER A 568 -13.20 22.20 24.00
N VAL A 569 -13.16 22.98 25.08
CA VAL A 569 -12.93 22.52 26.46
C VAL A 569 -14.06 23.04 27.33
N ASN A 570 -14.65 22.16 28.14
CA ASN A 570 -15.67 22.52 29.12
C ASN A 570 -15.15 22.23 30.54
N LEU A 571 -15.19 23.24 31.40
CA LEU A 571 -14.70 23.21 32.78
C LEU A 571 -15.89 23.25 33.75
N ASN A 572 -15.73 22.65 34.93
CA ASN A 572 -16.67 22.89 36.01
C ASN A 572 -16.41 24.26 36.65
N THR A 573 -17.43 25.12 36.64
CA THR A 573 -17.42 26.47 37.25
C THR A 573 -18.59 26.68 38.22
N THR A 574 -19.17 25.59 38.73
CA THR A 574 -20.30 25.66 39.68
C THR A 574 -19.85 26.07 41.09
N THR A 575 -20.53 27.05 41.68
CA THR A 575 -20.28 27.51 43.05
C THR A 575 -20.79 26.50 44.09
N GLY A 576 -19.99 26.19 45.12
CA GLY A 576 -20.38 25.32 46.23
C GLY A 576 -19.38 25.33 47.38
N LYS A 577 -19.70 24.69 48.51
CA LYS A 577 -18.79 24.51 49.67
C LYS A 577 -17.44 23.93 49.25
N PHE A 578 -16.36 24.21 49.97
CA PHE A 578 -15.06 23.56 49.71
C PHE A 578 -15.20 22.01 49.79
N PRO A 579 -14.53 21.21 48.93
CA PRO A 579 -14.82 19.78 48.80
C PRO A 579 -14.09 18.87 49.79
N TRP A 580 -13.07 19.38 50.48
CA TRP A 580 -12.37 18.68 51.56
C TRP A 580 -13.01 19.01 52.92
N GLU A 581 -13.17 17.99 53.76
CA GLU A 581 -13.49 18.14 55.19
C GLU A 581 -12.45 17.38 56.04
N SER A 582 -11.86 18.05 57.03
CA SER A 582 -10.85 17.48 57.95
C SER A 582 -11.37 17.44 59.37
N PHE A 583 -11.15 16.33 60.08
CA PHE A 583 -11.57 16.14 61.46
C PHE A 583 -10.55 15.31 62.25
N GLU A 584 -10.52 15.53 63.56
CA GLU A 584 -9.64 14.79 64.46
C GLU A 584 -10.27 13.46 64.87
N VAL A 585 -9.49 12.38 64.79
CA VAL A 585 -9.87 11.01 65.15
C VAL A 585 -8.89 10.51 66.20
N GLN A 586 -9.42 10.06 67.33
CA GLN A 586 -8.61 9.57 68.45
C GLN A 586 -8.35 8.06 68.28
N LEU A 587 -7.12 7.68 67.94
CA LEU A 587 -6.66 6.30 67.87
C LEU A 587 -5.89 5.95 69.15
N ASP A 588 -6.55 5.28 70.08
CA ASP A 588 -6.08 4.78 71.39
C ASP A 588 -5.38 5.81 72.30
N SER A 589 -4.22 6.34 71.89
CA SER A 589 -3.39 7.32 72.61
C SER A 589 -3.01 8.55 71.77
N GLU A 590 -3.27 8.54 70.46
CA GLU A 590 -2.83 9.55 69.50
C GLU A 590 -4.03 10.26 68.84
N ILE A 591 -3.84 11.52 68.46
CA ILE A 591 -4.82 12.30 67.70
C ILE A 591 -4.36 12.29 66.24
N ALA A 592 -5.05 11.51 65.41
CA ALA A 592 -4.84 11.49 63.96
C ALA A 592 -5.76 12.52 63.29
N GLN A 593 -5.26 13.29 62.33
CA GLN A 593 -6.11 14.08 61.44
C GLN A 593 -6.58 13.21 60.29
N MET A 594 -7.91 13.10 60.11
CA MET A 594 -8.54 12.40 59.01
C MET A 594 -9.16 13.41 58.05
N THR A 595 -8.75 13.36 56.79
CA THR A 595 -9.17 14.31 55.75
C THR A 595 -9.90 13.55 54.63
N LEU A 596 -11.14 13.94 54.34
CA LEU A 596 -12.01 13.30 53.36
C LEU A 596 -12.38 14.24 52.22
N TYR A 597 -12.46 13.69 51.00
CA TYR A 597 -13.04 14.36 49.85
C TYR A 597 -14.52 14.00 49.76
N MET A 598 -15.40 15.00 49.90
CA MET A 598 -16.81 14.80 50.22
C MET A 598 -17.76 14.94 49.01
N GLN A 599 -17.22 15.03 47.78
CA GLN A 599 -18.00 15.33 46.59
C GLN A 599 -17.56 14.53 45.35
N ASP A 600 -18.52 13.92 44.66
CA ASP A 600 -18.31 13.41 43.30
C ASP A 600 -18.10 14.55 42.29
N ILE A 601 -17.25 14.32 41.29
CA ILE A 601 -16.97 15.30 40.25
C ILE A 601 -17.86 14.99 39.04
N ALA A 602 -18.70 15.94 38.65
CA ALA A 602 -19.64 15.82 37.54
C ALA A 602 -19.59 17.07 36.65
N ILE A 603 -19.42 16.89 35.35
CA ILE A 603 -19.28 17.95 34.34
C ILE A 603 -20.21 17.62 33.17
N THR A 604 -21.15 18.51 32.85
CA THR A 604 -22.09 18.35 31.73
C THR A 604 -21.84 19.47 30.72
N PRO A 605 -21.36 19.18 29.50
CA PRO A 605 -21.18 20.19 28.46
C PRO A 605 -22.50 20.89 28.09
N PRO A 606 -22.49 22.20 27.82
CA PRO A 606 -23.68 22.94 27.39
C PRO A 606 -24.04 22.61 25.94
N ALA A 607 -25.32 22.40 25.66
CA ALA A 607 -25.83 22.03 24.33
C ALA A 607 -25.58 23.05 23.21
N SER A 608 -24.97 24.20 23.50
CA SER A 608 -24.59 25.24 22.55
C SER A 608 -23.16 25.09 21.99
N SER A 609 -22.39 24.09 22.40
CA SER A 609 -21.08 23.77 21.79
C SER A 609 -21.20 23.08 20.41
N HIS A 610 -22.40 22.67 20.02
CA HIS A 610 -22.64 21.76 18.90
C HIS A 610 -22.90 22.50 17.56
N ASN A 611 -21.83 22.88 16.87
CA ASN A 611 -21.89 23.45 15.51
C ASN A 611 -21.79 22.40 14.38
N GLY A 612 -21.82 21.09 14.69
CA GLY A 612 -21.67 20.01 13.71
C GLY A 612 -22.67 18.87 13.92
N SER A 613 -23.16 18.29 12.83
CA SER A 613 -24.06 17.11 12.83
C SER A 613 -23.37 15.81 13.25
N ASP A 614 -22.04 15.80 13.23
CA ASP A 614 -21.21 14.59 13.30
C ASP A 614 -20.55 14.39 14.68
N THR A 615 -20.87 15.23 15.68
CA THR A 615 -20.37 15.08 17.05
C THR A 615 -21.07 13.92 17.76
N VAL A 616 -20.33 12.86 18.13
CA VAL A 616 -20.94 11.58 18.53
C VAL A 616 -21.60 11.60 19.92
N VAL A 617 -21.22 12.53 20.80
CA VAL A 617 -21.92 12.73 22.08
C VAL A 617 -22.23 14.20 22.31
N SER A 618 -23.39 14.41 22.90
CA SER A 618 -24.03 15.65 23.32
C SER A 618 -24.91 15.28 24.52
N ASN A 619 -24.98 16.15 25.54
CA ASN A 619 -25.81 15.97 26.75
C ASN A 619 -25.51 14.71 27.60
N LYS A 620 -24.23 14.28 27.71
CA LYS A 620 -23.80 13.36 28.78
C LYS A 620 -23.10 14.10 29.91
N THR A 621 -23.20 13.54 31.12
CA THR A 621 -22.36 13.94 32.26
C THR A 621 -21.10 13.09 32.29
N TYR A 622 -19.96 13.76 32.44
CA TYR A 622 -18.64 13.18 32.56
C TYR A 622 -18.15 13.34 34.00
N GLY A 623 -17.38 12.40 34.55
CA GLY A 623 -17.05 12.49 35.96
C GLY A 623 -16.21 11.37 36.55
N LEU A 624 -16.10 11.39 37.88
CA LEU A 624 -15.44 10.40 38.72
C LEU A 624 -15.98 10.50 40.16
N SER A 625 -15.85 9.42 40.93
CA SER A 625 -16.27 9.41 42.33
C SER A 625 -15.31 10.20 43.23
N ASN A 626 -15.81 10.58 44.40
CA ASN A 626 -15.03 11.27 45.43
C ASN A 626 -13.73 10.52 45.83
N THR A 627 -13.76 9.19 45.97
CA THR A 627 -12.59 8.36 46.28
C THR A 627 -11.56 8.32 45.13
N THR A 628 -12.02 8.32 43.88
CA THR A 628 -11.09 8.42 42.74
C THR A 628 -10.47 9.83 42.68
N ALA A 629 -11.22 10.86 43.06
CA ALA A 629 -10.70 12.23 43.11
C ALA A 629 -9.64 12.40 44.21
N SER A 630 -9.86 11.91 45.44
CA SER A 630 -8.87 11.97 46.52
C SER A 630 -7.57 11.24 46.15
N ASN A 631 -7.68 10.02 45.63
CA ASN A 631 -6.53 9.19 45.23
C ASN A 631 -5.70 9.84 44.09
N VAL A 632 -6.33 10.53 43.14
CA VAL A 632 -5.59 11.28 42.10
C VAL A 632 -4.95 12.55 42.69
N ILE A 633 -5.63 13.31 43.56
CA ILE A 633 -5.07 14.52 44.17
C ILE A 633 -3.86 14.20 45.07
N MET A 634 -3.96 13.17 45.93
CA MET A 634 -2.87 12.73 46.81
C MET A 634 -1.61 12.27 46.06
N THR A 635 -1.68 12.08 44.73
CA THR A 635 -0.50 11.85 43.90
C THR A 635 0.41 13.08 43.79
N PHE A 636 -0.12 14.29 44.04
CA PHE A 636 0.61 15.55 44.03
C PHE A 636 1.21 15.92 45.38
N ASP A 637 0.69 15.39 46.50
CA ASP A 637 1.19 15.66 47.86
C ASP A 637 2.66 15.23 48.06
N ASP A 638 3.15 14.27 47.26
CA ASP A 638 4.57 13.92 47.18
C ASP A 638 5.47 15.12 46.76
N TYR A 639 4.92 16.13 46.07
CA TYR A 639 5.63 17.23 45.40
C TYR A 639 5.11 18.64 45.74
N PHE A 640 4.02 18.75 46.51
CA PHE A 640 3.40 20.02 46.89
C PHE A 640 3.06 20.03 48.40
N PRO A 641 3.76 20.83 49.23
CA PRO A 641 4.87 21.71 48.89
C PRO A 641 6.18 20.96 48.60
N SER A 642 7.03 21.52 47.75
CA SER A 642 8.43 21.14 47.58
C SER A 642 9.33 22.35 47.37
N TYR A 643 10.62 22.16 47.68
CA TYR A 643 11.64 23.20 47.73
C TYR A 643 12.86 22.74 46.94
N TYR A 644 13.37 23.58 46.06
CA TYR A 644 14.58 23.33 45.28
C TYR A 644 15.66 24.31 45.71
N THR A 645 16.74 23.83 46.31
CA THR A 645 17.71 24.67 47.02
C THR A 645 19.15 24.35 46.61
N ALA A 646 20.03 25.36 46.66
CA ALA A 646 21.46 25.21 46.44
C ALA A 646 22.24 25.76 47.64
N MET A 647 23.21 25.02 48.14
CA MET A 647 24.09 25.50 49.23
C MET A 647 25.16 26.47 48.74
N THR A 648 25.56 26.38 47.47
CA THR A 648 26.51 27.29 46.83
C THR A 648 26.16 27.47 45.34
N PRO A 649 26.67 28.52 44.65
CA PRO A 649 26.49 28.68 43.20
C PRO A 649 27.07 27.56 42.32
N ILE A 650 27.93 26.70 42.88
CA ILE A 650 28.72 25.70 42.13
C ILE A 650 28.16 24.28 42.31
N GLU A 651 27.47 24.02 43.42
CA GLU A 651 26.95 22.68 43.73
C GLU A 651 25.63 22.38 43.02
N SER A 652 25.41 21.10 42.73
CA SER A 652 24.16 20.63 42.11
C SER A 652 22.99 20.75 43.09
N PRO A 653 21.91 21.51 42.76
CA PRO A 653 20.86 21.77 43.73
C PRO A 653 20.05 20.52 44.11
N MET A 654 19.46 20.56 45.30
CA MET A 654 18.68 19.48 45.90
C MET A 654 17.18 19.80 45.87
N LEU A 655 16.36 18.78 45.61
CA LEU A 655 14.91 18.86 45.80
C LEU A 655 14.55 18.24 47.15
N ARG A 656 13.95 19.04 48.04
CA ARG A 656 13.23 18.61 49.24
C ARG A 656 11.74 18.47 48.91
N TYR A 657 11.19 17.29 49.14
CA TYR A 657 9.84 16.86 48.74
C TYR A 657 9.30 15.83 49.75
N LYS A 658 8.06 15.35 49.60
CA LYS A 658 7.42 14.43 50.58
C LYS A 658 7.50 14.96 52.02
N ASN A 659 7.00 16.17 52.26
CA ASN A 659 7.10 16.87 53.56
C ASN A 659 6.09 16.30 54.60
N PHE A 660 6.15 14.99 54.86
CA PHE A 660 5.33 14.30 55.87
C PHE A 660 5.88 14.50 57.30
N LEU A 661 5.05 14.23 58.31
CA LEU A 661 5.37 14.47 59.73
C LEU A 661 6.65 13.75 60.21
N ASP A 662 6.89 12.51 59.76
CA ASP A 662 8.10 11.73 60.08
C ASP A 662 9.40 12.37 59.56
N GLY A 663 9.29 13.25 58.57
CA GLY A 663 10.39 14.01 57.99
C GLY A 663 10.35 14.10 56.46
N PRO A 664 11.03 15.10 55.88
CA PRO A 664 11.07 15.29 54.44
C PRO A 664 12.00 14.29 53.73
N SER A 665 11.70 13.98 52.47
CA SER A 665 12.67 13.35 51.57
C SER A 665 13.51 14.40 50.84
N THR A 666 14.82 14.16 50.70
CA THR A 666 15.69 14.98 49.86
C THR A 666 16.31 14.14 48.73
N ARG A 667 16.67 14.79 47.62
CA ARG A 667 17.33 14.14 46.48
C ARG A 667 18.16 15.14 45.67
N LEU A 668 19.22 14.65 45.05
CA LEU A 668 19.91 15.38 43.99
C LEU A 668 18.98 15.53 42.77
N LEU A 669 18.91 16.73 42.20
CA LEU A 669 18.11 16.98 41.00
C LEU A 669 18.83 18.02 40.12
N PRO A 670 19.68 17.60 39.16
CA PRO A 670 20.49 18.54 38.35
C PRO A 670 19.69 19.33 37.30
N PHE A 671 18.42 18.96 37.08
CA PHE A 671 17.48 19.68 36.23
C PHE A 671 16.10 19.67 36.90
N ASN A 672 15.55 20.85 37.21
CA ASN A 672 14.19 21.01 37.70
C ASN A 672 13.34 21.67 36.61
N PRO A 673 12.26 21.02 36.10
CA PRO A 673 11.42 21.58 35.04
C PRO A 673 10.61 22.81 35.48
N LEU A 674 10.49 23.06 36.79
CA LEU A 674 9.80 24.23 37.35
C LEU A 674 10.70 25.46 37.50
N LEU A 675 12.02 25.34 37.28
CA LEU A 675 12.96 26.46 37.34
C LEU A 675 13.01 27.20 35.99
N ALA A 676 12.97 28.54 36.01
CA ALA A 676 13.20 29.36 34.81
C ALA A 676 14.61 29.13 34.21
N PRO A 677 14.80 29.20 32.88
CA PRO A 677 13.87 29.69 31.85
C PRO A 677 12.96 28.61 31.23
N ASN A 678 12.71 27.48 31.91
CA ASN A 678 11.76 26.47 31.38
C ASN A 678 10.34 27.05 31.30
N ASN A 679 9.61 26.72 30.24
CA ASN A 679 8.21 27.16 30.06
C ASN A 679 7.27 26.30 30.92
N LEU A 680 6.97 26.77 32.12
CA LEU A 680 6.10 26.11 33.09
C LEU A 680 4.70 25.82 32.53
N THR A 681 4.07 26.76 31.82
CA THR A 681 2.75 26.57 31.22
C THR A 681 2.74 25.38 30.26
N SER A 682 3.70 25.30 29.34
CA SER A 682 3.83 24.18 28.40
C SER A 682 4.18 22.85 29.08
N HIS A 683 4.90 22.89 30.22
CA HIS A 683 5.15 21.71 31.04
C HIS A 683 3.87 21.19 31.71
N MET A 684 3.02 22.09 32.23
CA MET A 684 1.72 21.74 32.81
C MET A 684 0.70 21.28 31.73
N GLU A 685 0.76 21.83 30.51
CA GLU A 685 0.00 21.34 29.35
C GLU A 685 0.40 19.92 28.95
N ARG A 686 1.70 19.61 28.92
CA ARG A 686 2.21 18.26 28.69
C ARG A 686 1.77 17.29 29.79
N LEU A 687 1.80 17.72 31.06
CA LEU A 687 1.32 16.92 32.19
C LEU A 687 -0.18 16.63 32.09
N ALA A 688 -1.01 17.64 31.82
CA ALA A 688 -2.45 17.49 31.61
C ALA A 688 -2.79 16.58 30.41
N SER A 689 -1.98 16.65 29.34
CA SER A 689 -2.09 15.76 28.18
C SER A 689 -1.76 14.31 28.53
N ALA A 690 -0.65 14.07 29.24
CA ALA A 690 -0.27 12.73 29.70
C ALA A 690 -1.30 12.14 30.67
N MET A 691 -1.80 12.94 31.61
CA MET A 691 -2.91 12.58 32.51
C MET A 691 -4.18 12.19 31.73
N THR A 692 -4.51 12.92 30.66
CA THR A 692 -5.64 12.57 29.77
C THR A 692 -5.40 11.25 29.03
N ASN A 693 -4.15 10.95 28.64
CA ASN A 693 -3.80 9.66 28.02
C ASN A 693 -3.92 8.48 29.00
N ILE A 694 -3.61 8.68 30.30
CA ILE A 694 -3.83 7.67 31.36
C ILE A 694 -5.32 7.35 31.48
N VAL A 695 -6.16 8.37 31.61
CA VAL A 695 -7.63 8.24 31.71
C VAL A 695 -8.16 7.43 30.53
N ARG A 696 -7.82 7.83 29.30
CA ARG A 696 -8.22 7.14 28.05
C ARG A 696 -7.63 5.74 27.88
N SER A 697 -6.61 5.37 28.64
CA SER A 697 -6.00 4.03 28.61
C SER A 697 -6.63 3.03 29.60
N SER A 698 -7.34 3.53 30.62
CA SER A 698 -8.03 2.72 31.64
C SER A 698 -8.86 1.59 31.04
N MET A 699 -8.63 0.35 31.48
CA MET A 699 -9.30 -0.83 30.93
C MET A 699 -10.79 -0.86 31.29
N GLU A 700 -11.14 -0.47 32.51
CA GLU A 700 -12.53 -0.47 33.03
C GLU A 700 -13.33 0.75 32.54
N SER A 701 -12.67 1.88 32.26
CA SER A 701 -13.33 3.17 32.00
C SER A 701 -13.44 3.57 30.53
N LYS A 702 -12.64 2.97 29.64
CA LYS A 702 -12.62 3.36 28.22
C LYS A 702 -13.76 2.72 27.42
N VAL A 703 -14.41 3.55 26.62
CA VAL A 703 -15.34 3.12 25.57
C VAL A 703 -14.66 3.31 24.22
N MET A 704 -14.61 2.25 23.42
CA MET A 704 -13.99 2.30 22.09
C MET A 704 -14.99 2.86 21.07
N LEU A 705 -14.74 4.08 20.62
CA LEU A 705 -15.51 4.74 19.56
C LEU A 705 -15.09 4.22 18.19
N GLY A 706 -16.04 3.71 17.41
CA GLY A 706 -15.84 3.30 16.03
C GLY A 706 -15.56 4.49 15.09
N GLY A 707 -14.62 4.29 14.16
CA GLY A 707 -14.27 5.23 13.11
C GLY A 707 -14.18 4.58 11.74
N LYS A 708 -13.88 5.41 10.73
CA LYS A 708 -13.67 4.98 9.34
C LYS A 708 -12.20 4.60 9.15
N ALA A 709 -11.94 3.56 8.38
CA ALA A 709 -10.61 3.14 7.94
C ALA A 709 -10.59 3.09 6.41
N TYR A 710 -9.57 3.68 5.81
CA TYR A 710 -9.43 3.80 4.37
C TYR A 710 -8.22 3.01 3.88
N SER A 711 -8.44 2.20 2.85
CA SER A 711 -7.41 1.45 2.14
C SER A 711 -7.22 2.03 0.74
N LYS A 712 -6.06 1.77 0.13
CA LYS A 712 -5.90 1.98 -1.32
C LYS A 712 -6.45 0.77 -2.06
N GLU A 713 -7.41 0.99 -2.93
CA GLU A 713 -7.90 0.00 -3.90
C GLU A 713 -7.62 0.46 -5.33
N ASN A 714 -7.33 -0.49 -6.20
CA ASN A 714 -7.10 -0.23 -7.63
C ASN A 714 -8.45 -0.17 -8.34
N TYR A 715 -8.81 0.99 -8.88
CA TYR A 715 -10.02 1.16 -9.69
C TYR A 715 -9.71 0.97 -11.17
N VAL A 716 -10.68 0.48 -11.95
CA VAL A 716 -10.53 0.31 -13.40
C VAL A 716 -10.91 1.62 -14.10
N ASP A 717 -9.90 2.38 -14.55
CA ASP A 717 -10.10 3.51 -15.45
C ASP A 717 -10.01 3.04 -16.92
N VAL A 718 -10.84 3.63 -17.78
CA VAL A 718 -10.97 3.24 -19.19
C VAL A 718 -10.73 4.45 -20.09
N ARG A 719 -9.54 4.45 -20.70
CA ARG A 719 -9.03 5.55 -21.53
C ARG A 719 -9.47 5.37 -22.98
N TRP A 720 -10.76 5.60 -23.23
CA TRP A 720 -11.49 5.39 -24.50
C TRP A 720 -10.79 5.91 -25.77
N VAL A 721 -9.94 6.93 -25.65
CA VAL A 721 -9.12 7.48 -26.75
C VAL A 721 -8.28 6.39 -27.43
N TRP A 722 -7.77 5.41 -26.68
CA TRP A 722 -6.95 4.32 -27.24
C TRP A 722 -7.76 3.27 -28.02
N LEU A 723 -9.10 3.24 -27.92
CA LEU A 723 -9.94 2.40 -28.78
C LEU A 723 -10.22 3.03 -30.15
N THR A 724 -9.89 4.30 -30.37
CA THR A 724 -10.16 4.99 -31.65
C THR A 724 -9.47 4.34 -32.85
N LEU A 725 -8.20 3.95 -32.72
CA LEU A 725 -7.45 3.27 -33.79
C LEU A 725 -7.98 1.84 -34.05
N PRO A 726 -8.15 0.95 -33.05
CA PRO A 726 -8.75 -0.37 -33.26
C PRO A 726 -10.15 -0.32 -33.90
N ILE A 727 -11.04 0.57 -33.44
CA ILE A 727 -12.39 0.74 -34.01
C ILE A 727 -12.31 1.32 -35.43
N GLY A 728 -11.46 2.32 -35.66
CA GLY A 728 -11.24 2.92 -36.98
C GLY A 728 -10.69 1.92 -38.00
N LEU A 729 -9.80 1.01 -37.59
CA LEU A 729 -9.28 -0.07 -38.44
C LEU A 729 -10.35 -1.11 -38.76
N LEU A 730 -11.21 -1.47 -37.81
CA LEU A 730 -12.33 -2.38 -38.05
C LEU A 730 -13.32 -1.81 -39.08
N PHE A 731 -13.68 -0.53 -38.96
CA PHE A 731 -14.57 0.15 -39.92
C PHE A 731 -13.91 0.38 -41.30
N THR A 732 -12.65 0.82 -41.35
CA THR A 732 -11.96 1.01 -42.63
C THR A 732 -11.70 -0.30 -43.35
N ALA A 733 -11.45 -1.40 -42.63
CA ALA A 733 -11.38 -2.75 -43.20
C ALA A 733 -12.75 -3.22 -43.73
N LEU A 734 -13.86 -2.93 -43.05
CA LEU A 734 -15.20 -3.22 -43.57
C LEU A 734 -15.48 -2.49 -44.89
N ILE A 735 -15.18 -1.18 -44.94
CA ILE A 735 -15.36 -0.35 -46.14
C ILE A 735 -14.45 -0.84 -47.27
N PHE A 736 -13.19 -1.16 -46.98
CA PHE A 736 -12.23 -1.71 -47.95
C PHE A 736 -12.71 -3.08 -48.49
N LEU A 737 -13.13 -3.99 -47.62
CA LEU A 737 -13.67 -5.30 -48.03
C LEU A 737 -14.93 -5.11 -48.90
N ALA A 738 -15.89 -4.30 -48.47
CA ALA A 738 -17.11 -4.02 -49.24
C ALA A 738 -16.81 -3.40 -50.62
N ALA A 739 -15.90 -2.42 -50.69
CA ALA A 739 -15.49 -1.80 -51.95
C ALA A 739 -14.78 -2.81 -52.89
N THR A 740 -13.89 -3.65 -52.37
CA THR A 740 -13.21 -4.68 -53.18
C THR A 740 -14.15 -5.81 -53.61
N VAL A 741 -15.12 -6.20 -52.79
CA VAL A 741 -16.19 -7.15 -53.17
C VAL A 741 -17.05 -6.56 -54.29
N LEU A 742 -17.45 -5.29 -54.20
CA LEU A 742 -18.25 -4.61 -55.22
C LEU A 742 -17.47 -4.44 -56.53
N GLN A 743 -16.22 -3.98 -56.48
CA GLN A 743 -15.36 -3.90 -57.66
C GLN A 743 -15.15 -5.29 -58.30
N SER A 744 -14.91 -6.33 -57.48
CA SER A 744 -14.80 -7.71 -57.96
C SER A 744 -16.10 -8.25 -58.55
N ALA A 745 -17.26 -7.78 -58.11
CA ALA A 745 -18.56 -8.13 -58.68
C ALA A 745 -18.81 -7.47 -60.04
N ILE A 746 -18.25 -6.29 -60.28
CA ILE A 746 -18.29 -5.58 -61.57
C ILE A 746 -17.27 -6.16 -62.56
N GLU A 747 -16.13 -6.66 -62.07
CA GLU A 747 -15.02 -7.17 -62.89
C GLU A 747 -15.05 -8.70 -63.13
N VAL A 748 -16.08 -9.43 -62.66
CA VAL A 748 -16.17 -10.91 -62.76
C VAL A 748 -15.92 -11.41 -64.18
N ASP A 749 -16.56 -10.82 -65.18
CA ASP A 749 -16.49 -11.29 -66.57
C ASP A 749 -15.18 -10.91 -67.29
N ARG A 750 -14.32 -10.11 -66.64
CA ARG A 750 -13.03 -9.65 -67.18
C ARG A 750 -11.82 -10.33 -66.54
N VAL A 751 -11.92 -10.65 -65.25
CA VAL A 751 -10.81 -11.16 -64.41
C VAL A 751 -11.20 -12.38 -63.59
N GLY A 752 -12.47 -12.53 -63.24
CA GLY A 752 -12.91 -13.48 -62.21
C GLY A 752 -12.42 -13.09 -60.80
N VAL A 753 -12.54 -14.03 -59.87
CA VAL A 753 -12.13 -13.87 -58.47
C VAL A 753 -11.01 -14.87 -58.18
N TYR A 754 -9.77 -14.38 -58.17
CA TYR A 754 -8.57 -15.20 -57.99
C TYR A 754 -7.83 -14.89 -56.69
N LYS A 755 -8.00 -13.69 -56.11
CA LYS A 755 -7.37 -13.27 -54.84
C LYS A 755 -5.87 -13.62 -54.80
N THR A 756 -5.36 -14.20 -53.71
CA THR A 756 -3.95 -14.61 -53.56
C THR A 756 -3.55 -15.88 -54.32
N SER A 757 -4.45 -16.49 -55.12
CA SER A 757 -4.28 -17.82 -55.72
C SER A 757 -2.99 -18.00 -56.56
N ALA A 758 -2.10 -18.85 -56.05
CA ALA A 758 -0.90 -19.29 -56.76
C ALA A 758 -1.26 -20.12 -58.01
N ILE A 759 -2.28 -20.98 -57.95
CA ILE A 759 -2.69 -21.80 -59.10
C ILE A 759 -3.27 -20.94 -60.24
N ALA A 760 -4.00 -19.85 -59.94
CA ALA A 760 -4.40 -18.89 -60.98
C ALA A 760 -3.18 -18.21 -61.63
N THR A 761 -2.15 -17.89 -60.84
CA THR A 761 -0.89 -17.30 -61.33
C THR A 761 -0.07 -18.26 -62.20
N LEU A 762 -0.19 -19.57 -61.97
CA LEU A 762 0.45 -20.61 -62.80
C LEU A 762 -0.34 -20.93 -64.08
N LEU A 763 -1.68 -21.06 -63.98
CA LEU A 763 -2.56 -21.34 -65.12
C LEU A 763 -2.57 -20.19 -66.14
N TYR A 764 -2.55 -18.95 -65.66
CA TYR A 764 -2.40 -17.74 -66.49
C TYR A 764 -0.96 -17.24 -66.43
N GLY A 765 -0.01 -18.11 -66.78
CA GLY A 765 1.40 -17.74 -66.95
C GLY A 765 1.65 -16.85 -68.19
N LEU A 766 2.89 -16.40 -68.37
CA LEU A 766 3.30 -15.77 -69.63
C LEU A 766 3.53 -16.86 -70.70
N SER A 767 3.24 -16.55 -71.96
CA SER A 767 3.46 -17.49 -73.07
C SER A 767 4.91 -17.99 -73.18
N ASP A 768 5.09 -19.24 -73.64
CA ASP A 768 6.40 -19.92 -73.66
C ASP A 768 7.46 -19.15 -74.47
N ASP A 769 7.07 -18.58 -75.63
CA ASP A 769 7.92 -17.68 -76.43
C ASP A 769 8.44 -16.48 -75.63
N THR A 770 7.61 -15.91 -74.74
CA THR A 770 8.01 -14.83 -73.84
C THR A 770 8.95 -15.33 -72.75
N GLN A 771 8.65 -16.48 -72.14
CA GLN A 771 9.52 -17.09 -71.12
C GLN A 771 10.90 -17.45 -71.70
N GLN A 772 10.93 -17.98 -72.92
CA GLN A 772 12.15 -18.33 -73.65
C GLN A 772 12.98 -17.09 -73.98
N LYS A 773 12.36 -15.97 -74.40
CA LYS A 773 13.06 -14.70 -74.66
C LYS A 773 13.64 -14.07 -73.38
N ILE A 774 12.93 -14.16 -72.25
CA ILE A 774 13.44 -13.68 -70.95
C ILE A 774 14.65 -14.50 -70.48
N THR A 775 14.63 -15.83 -70.69
CA THR A 775 15.67 -16.76 -70.22
C THR A 775 16.87 -16.92 -71.17
N SER A 776 16.69 -16.73 -72.48
CA SER A 776 17.77 -16.90 -73.47
C SER A 776 18.63 -15.64 -73.72
N SER A 777 18.16 -14.45 -73.32
CA SER A 777 18.87 -13.19 -73.58
C SER A 777 20.20 -13.08 -72.82
N THR A 778 21.31 -12.90 -73.54
CA THR A 778 22.68 -12.95 -72.99
C THR A 778 23.14 -11.66 -72.27
N ASP A 779 22.37 -10.57 -72.38
CA ASP A 779 22.71 -9.27 -71.77
C ASP A 779 22.81 -9.31 -70.23
N GLN A 780 23.63 -8.42 -69.66
CA GLN A 780 23.93 -8.36 -68.23
C GLN A 780 22.69 -8.09 -67.37
N GLY A 781 22.13 -9.14 -66.77
CA GLY A 781 21.07 -9.03 -65.77
C GLY A 781 20.44 -10.38 -65.45
N THR A 782 20.05 -10.61 -64.20
CA THR A 782 19.32 -11.83 -63.83
C THR A 782 17.94 -11.87 -64.49
N PRO A 783 17.35 -13.06 -64.75
CA PRO A 783 16.00 -13.16 -65.29
C PRO A 783 14.94 -12.40 -64.46
N ARG A 784 15.12 -12.32 -63.12
CA ARG A 784 14.25 -11.52 -62.24
C ARG A 784 14.38 -10.01 -62.48
N ALA A 785 15.57 -9.49 -62.79
CA ALA A 785 15.74 -8.07 -63.14
C ALA A 785 15.04 -7.75 -64.47
N LYS A 786 15.28 -8.56 -65.51
CA LYS A 786 14.64 -8.42 -66.83
C LYS A 786 13.12 -8.54 -66.75
N ALA A 787 12.62 -9.53 -66.00
CA ALA A 787 11.19 -9.71 -65.75
C ALA A 787 10.57 -8.52 -65.03
N LYS A 788 11.28 -7.80 -64.15
CA LYS A 788 10.74 -6.65 -63.41
C LYS A 788 10.51 -5.41 -64.28
N GLU A 789 11.32 -5.20 -65.31
CA GLU A 789 11.18 -4.08 -66.25
C GLU A 789 10.09 -4.32 -67.30
N LEU A 790 9.79 -5.58 -67.59
CA LEU A 790 8.72 -6.03 -68.48
C LEU A 790 7.39 -5.31 -68.17
N ARG A 791 6.76 -4.73 -69.19
CA ARG A 791 5.42 -4.16 -69.07
C ARG A 791 4.38 -5.14 -69.61
N VAL A 792 3.38 -5.45 -68.81
CA VAL A 792 2.32 -6.41 -69.14
C VAL A 792 0.94 -5.79 -68.93
N LYS A 793 -0.05 -6.29 -69.67
CA LYS A 793 -1.48 -6.00 -69.52
C LYS A 793 -2.24 -7.32 -69.51
N LEU A 794 -3.22 -7.48 -68.63
CA LEU A 794 -4.11 -8.63 -68.61
C LEU A 794 -5.24 -8.40 -69.60
N GLN A 795 -5.50 -9.35 -70.51
CA GLN A 795 -6.62 -9.28 -71.46
C GLN A 795 -7.65 -10.38 -71.16
N PRO A 796 -8.97 -10.06 -71.10
CA PRO A 796 -10.02 -11.07 -71.02
C PRO A 796 -9.85 -12.13 -72.12
N ASN A 797 -9.92 -13.40 -71.70
CA ASN A 797 -9.82 -14.61 -72.53
C ASN A 797 -8.50 -14.84 -73.30
N HIS A 798 -7.53 -13.91 -73.25
CA HIS A 798 -6.26 -13.99 -73.99
C HIS A 798 -4.99 -13.97 -73.10
N GLY A 799 -5.15 -13.90 -71.78
CA GLY A 799 -4.04 -13.95 -70.82
C GLY A 799 -3.17 -12.68 -70.80
N TRP A 800 -1.88 -12.84 -70.55
CA TRP A 800 -0.94 -11.72 -70.44
C TRP A 800 -0.40 -11.27 -71.79
N ARG A 801 -0.62 -9.99 -72.12
CA ARG A 801 0.01 -9.33 -73.27
C ARG A 801 1.18 -8.45 -72.83
N VAL A 802 2.38 -8.80 -73.27
CA VAL A 802 3.57 -7.94 -73.16
C VAL A 802 3.39 -6.69 -74.02
N SER A 803 3.82 -5.54 -73.50
CA SER A 803 3.64 -4.22 -74.10
C SER A 803 4.97 -3.46 -74.14
N GLY A 804 5.83 -3.79 -75.10
CA GLY A 804 7.09 -3.09 -75.38
C GLY A 804 8.14 -3.98 -76.07
N ASN A 805 8.99 -3.38 -76.91
CA ASN A 805 10.13 -4.07 -77.51
C ASN A 805 11.30 -4.12 -76.51
N LEU A 806 11.46 -5.23 -75.79
CA LEU A 806 12.61 -5.43 -74.89
C LEU A 806 13.90 -5.85 -75.63
N PHE A 807 13.82 -6.14 -76.94
CA PHE A 807 14.92 -6.75 -77.71
C PHE A 807 15.22 -6.06 -79.05
N SER A 808 14.93 -4.76 -79.16
CA SER A 808 15.58 -3.93 -80.19
C SER A 808 16.99 -3.56 -79.71
N PRO A 809 18.07 -3.80 -80.49
CA PRO A 809 19.40 -3.41 -80.08
C PRO A 809 19.45 -1.89 -79.88
N PHE A 810 19.95 -1.44 -78.73
CA PHE A 810 20.20 -0.01 -78.51
C PHE A 810 21.20 0.48 -79.57
N PRO A 811 20.92 1.60 -80.27
CA PRO A 811 21.98 2.27 -81.02
C PRO A 811 23.10 2.63 -80.04
N SER A 812 24.34 2.39 -80.44
CA SER A 812 25.49 2.55 -79.56
C SER A 812 25.56 3.97 -79.00
N LYS A 813 25.80 4.09 -77.69
CA LYS A 813 26.06 5.39 -77.05
C LYS A 813 27.18 6.09 -77.84
N PRO A 814 27.01 7.36 -78.27
CA PRO A 814 28.09 8.11 -78.87
C PRO A 814 29.29 8.12 -77.92
N LYS A 815 30.49 7.81 -78.42
CA LYS A 815 31.71 8.05 -77.66
C LYS A 815 31.83 9.57 -77.48
N PRO A 816 31.98 10.09 -76.24
CA PRO A 816 32.37 11.48 -76.07
C PRO A 816 33.78 11.69 -76.67
N ASN A 817 34.06 12.94 -77.06
CA ASN A 817 35.35 13.42 -77.58
C ASN A 817 35.66 13.05 -79.05
N LEU A 818 34.89 13.61 -79.98
CA LEU A 818 35.38 14.06 -81.29
C LEU A 818 34.85 15.49 -81.54
N PRO A 819 35.70 16.48 -81.88
CA PRO A 819 35.25 17.83 -82.20
C PRO A 819 34.53 17.88 -83.57
N PRO A 820 33.63 18.86 -83.80
CA PRO A 820 32.83 18.93 -85.01
C PRO A 820 33.69 19.27 -86.26
N PRO A 821 33.62 18.48 -87.34
CA PRO A 821 34.34 18.78 -88.57
C PRO A 821 33.55 19.76 -89.46
N GLY A 822 34.17 20.88 -89.82
CA GLY A 822 33.74 21.76 -90.93
C GLY A 822 32.50 22.62 -90.66
N TRP A 823 32.70 23.90 -90.39
CA TRP A 823 31.62 24.91 -90.45
C TRP A 823 31.48 25.45 -91.87
N ILE A 824 30.28 25.32 -92.46
CA ILE A 824 29.54 26.29 -93.30
C ILE A 824 28.11 25.72 -93.48
#